data_AF-A0A421JGZ9-F1
#
_entry.id   AF-A0A421JGZ9-F1
#
_cell.length_a   1.000
_cell.length_b   1.000
_cell.length_c   1.000
_cell.angle_alpha   90.00
_cell.angle_beta   90.00
_cell.angle_gamma   90.00
#
_symmetry.space_group_name_H-M   'P 1'
#
loop_
_entity.id
_entity.type
_entity.pdbx_description
1 polymer ?
#
loop_
_entity_poly.entity_id
_entity_poly.type
_entity_poly.pdbx_seq_one_letter_code
_entity_poly.pdbx_strand_id
1 'polypeptide(L)'
;MGKITYHAFNQLSAESGHTYKLIQLPPDVLSHIENGSEPLQLKSSPGESTDLTLCTNDKSWRIRQMNHSNSVFLLNDLNINHMGQKIQHDSNKENEPGKTIETSNMLMGFASNSFEYELTPTPGNINAERLPIYNGTGFKPTGYSEKDLLLDSPVSNNQFFKLWYDLCGCEVQGSAVILSRDFVTYFLSVLIPVIISIDGAYSSEEYNLEVKQISVLMAKENELYTPQICWSILHKFGEVDENVGKFKLKNIVITRWFGIQALSRQASAMDCKQFLLLWKGSLPHFYNVPLDLEQLKGYYFKPTSTSIQYLDPNSLSQVNAGSRIKELFSVSKEWDLGDFVPFIQEFIPTGKKPDSIILKYAKKKRMGTNRFVVSKGGFFVNGGWHGIYRGLGSCVVASAPSAALFFVTYDTMKAYTKDKLPSASISHMVSASMGEIAACLVRVPAEVIKQRTQAGILGAGNVSTSWSNLLYLLQNQSGEGVLRGLYRGWNTTILREIPFTMIQFPLYEYLKKLWGSHEQVEQLSLLKGAICGSVAGGVAAALTTPLDVIKTRIMLSHERVSLSHLITTMIRHEGYRVFLNGVGPRTCWISAGGAIFLGCYELCSSQLSSMSPVMKQAEISARSTVPDLSFAIESCMWICQNLEFLLTFNLLIFKIMAGPLIRSLRAQGRSSLLALSAASCQRLTLRGLATMDGELHHKTQIETSSVQPPEGSSISLKNATRDDSLYGTRPIYLDVQATTPTDPRVLDKMLQFYTGLYGNPHSSTHAYGWETEKEVEIARGHIANVINADAKEIIFTSGATESNNMAIKGVPRFYSKAKKHIITTQTEHKCVLDSARHMQDEGFDVTYLPVNQEGLISLDDLKNAIRKDTVLVSVMAVNNEIGVIQPLKEIGKICRENKVFFHTDAAQAFGKVPIDVNEMNIDLLSISSHKIYGPKGIGACYVRRRPRVRMIPIITGGGQERGLRSGTLAPPLVAGFGEAARLIKEEMDYDQAWIHKLSKKLKDGLLSIPETQYNGCLSNPENQYDGCVNVSFAYVEGESLLMALKDIALSSGSACTSASLEPSYVLHALGADDALAHSSIRFGLGRFTTEAEVDYVINAIQSRVEFLRKMSPLWEMVQDGIDLNTIEWSGH
;
A
#
# COMPACT_ATOMS: atom_id res chain seq x y z
N MET A 1 -1.70 40.87 -2.63
CA MET A 1 -2.63 42.00 -2.38
C MET A 1 -2.06 42.79 -1.23
N GLY A 2 -1.52 43.98 -1.52
CA GLY A 2 -0.90 44.85 -0.51
C GLY A 2 -1.95 45.44 0.42
N LYS A 3 -1.67 45.46 1.72
CA LYS A 3 -2.44 46.24 2.68
C LYS A 3 -2.19 47.72 2.39
N ILE A 4 -3.25 48.51 2.24
CA ILE A 4 -3.15 49.97 2.11
C ILE A 4 -3.90 50.56 3.30
N THR A 5 -3.15 51.18 4.21
CA THR A 5 -3.68 51.88 5.37
C THR A 5 -3.86 53.34 5.00
N TYR A 6 -5.07 53.89 5.11
CA TYR A 6 -5.34 55.30 4.80
C TYR A 6 -5.50 56.10 6.10
N HIS A 7 -4.83 57.24 6.20
CA HIS A 7 -4.99 58.18 7.31
C HIS A 7 -6.22 59.08 7.08
N ALA A 8 -7.00 59.35 8.11
CA ALA A 8 -8.15 60.25 8.03
C ALA A 8 -7.71 61.68 7.72
N PHE A 9 -8.26 62.30 6.67
CA PHE A 9 -7.98 63.68 6.30
C PHE A 9 -9.11 64.61 6.77
N ASN A 10 -8.77 65.49 7.71
CA ASN A 10 -9.52 66.64 8.22
C ASN A 10 -10.87 66.38 8.93
N GLN A 11 -11.03 67.09 10.05
CA GLN A 11 -12.19 67.08 10.93
C GLN A 11 -13.10 68.25 10.54
N LEU A 12 -14.35 67.96 10.18
CA LEU A 12 -15.37 68.99 9.95
C LEU A 12 -16.30 69.02 11.17
N SER A 13 -16.33 70.16 11.85
CA SER A 13 -17.28 70.46 12.92
C SER A 13 -18.45 71.25 12.34
N ALA A 14 -19.66 70.67 12.36
CA ALA A 14 -20.89 71.37 12.01
C ALA A 14 -21.59 71.88 13.30
N GLU A 15 -22.46 72.89 13.15
CA GLU A 15 -23.14 73.58 14.25
C GLU A 15 -24.03 72.70 15.15
N SER A 16 -24.34 71.46 14.75
CA SER A 16 -25.11 70.48 15.53
C SER A 16 -24.30 69.79 16.64
N GLY A 17 -23.03 70.14 16.85
CA GLY A 17 -22.16 69.55 17.88
C GLY A 17 -21.70 68.13 17.55
N HIS A 18 -21.91 67.66 16.31
CA HIS A 18 -21.45 66.37 15.83
C HIS A 18 -20.18 66.57 15.00
N THR A 19 -19.14 65.77 15.29
CA THR A 19 -17.89 65.79 14.52
C THR A 19 -17.88 64.67 13.51
N TYR A 20 -17.64 65.02 12.26
CA TYR A 20 -17.64 64.10 11.14
C TYR A 20 -16.19 63.75 10.74
N LYS A 21 -15.90 62.47 10.51
CA LYS A 21 -14.63 62.01 9.94
C LYS A 21 -14.84 61.51 8.51
N LEU A 22 -14.09 62.07 7.58
CA LEU A 22 -14.06 61.63 6.18
C LEU A 22 -13.24 60.33 6.08
N ILE A 23 -13.86 59.28 5.54
CA ILE A 23 -13.16 58.03 5.18
C ILE A 23 -12.71 58.18 3.72
N GLN A 24 -11.41 58.01 3.47
CA GLN A 24 -10.91 57.97 2.11
C GLN A 24 -11.38 56.67 1.45
N LEU A 25 -12.24 56.79 0.45
CA LEU A 25 -12.68 55.66 -0.35
C LEU A 25 -11.50 55.17 -1.22
N PRO A 26 -11.36 53.85 -1.42
CA PRO A 26 -10.39 53.29 -2.34
C PRO A 26 -10.54 53.92 -3.74
N PRO A 27 -9.44 54.14 -4.48
CA PRO A 27 -9.49 54.72 -5.82
C PRO A 27 -10.45 54.00 -6.78
N ASP A 28 -10.62 52.69 -6.63
CA ASP A 28 -11.55 51.92 -7.44
C ASP A 28 -13.02 52.14 -7.08
N VAL A 29 -13.34 52.43 -5.81
CA VAL A 29 -14.70 52.86 -5.41
C VAL A 29 -15.00 54.27 -5.90
N LEU A 30 -14.03 55.19 -5.79
CA LEU A 30 -14.17 56.56 -6.31
C LEU A 30 -14.42 56.55 -7.82
N SER A 31 -13.66 55.76 -8.57
CA SER A 31 -13.87 55.62 -10.02
C SER A 31 -15.26 55.06 -10.37
N HIS A 32 -15.84 54.20 -9.53
CA HIS A 32 -17.19 53.67 -9.76
C HIS A 32 -18.27 54.73 -9.51
N ILE A 33 -18.09 55.57 -8.49
CA ILE A 33 -18.98 56.72 -8.21
C ILE A 33 -18.89 57.75 -9.35
N GLU A 34 -17.67 58.10 -9.77
CA GLU A 34 -17.43 59.10 -10.83
C GLU A 34 -18.00 58.67 -12.19
N ASN A 35 -18.01 57.37 -12.48
CA ASN A 35 -18.57 56.82 -13.72
C ASN A 35 -20.12 56.76 -13.73
N GLY A 36 -20.78 57.14 -12.63
CA GLY A 36 -22.25 57.33 -12.55
C GLY A 36 -23.08 56.06 -12.77
N SER A 37 -22.46 54.88 -12.70
CA SER A 37 -23.04 53.67 -13.27
C SER A 37 -24.07 52.96 -12.39
N GLU A 38 -24.15 53.19 -11.07
CA GLU A 38 -25.16 52.59 -10.16
C GLU A 38 -25.00 53.02 -8.69
N PRO A 39 -26.04 52.86 -7.82
CA PRO A 39 -25.96 53.17 -6.41
C PRO A 39 -25.12 52.15 -5.61
N LEU A 40 -24.26 52.65 -4.71
CA LEU A 40 -23.53 51.84 -3.75
C LEU A 40 -24.48 51.22 -2.71
N GLN A 41 -24.35 49.92 -2.49
CA GLN A 41 -25.18 49.16 -1.55
C GLN A 41 -24.40 48.86 -0.27
N LEU A 42 -25.05 49.00 0.88
CA LEU A 42 -24.51 48.54 2.16
C LEU A 42 -25.27 47.28 2.58
N LYS A 43 -24.56 46.16 2.74
CA LYS A 43 -25.11 44.85 3.11
C LYS A 43 -24.49 44.35 4.42
N SER A 44 -25.21 43.52 5.17
CA SER A 44 -24.74 42.94 6.45
C SER A 44 -25.15 41.49 6.58
N SER A 45 -24.38 40.70 7.34
CA SER A 45 -24.73 39.32 7.65
C SER A 45 -26.02 39.22 8.50
N PRO A 46 -26.85 38.18 8.30
CA PRO A 46 -28.07 38.00 9.09
C PRO A 46 -27.78 37.87 10.60
N GLY A 47 -28.24 38.84 11.40
CA GLY A 47 -28.11 38.83 12.86
C GLY A 47 -26.88 39.54 13.44
N GLU A 48 -26.00 40.08 12.59
CA GLU A 48 -24.81 40.83 13.03
C GLU A 48 -24.87 42.28 12.56
N SER A 49 -25.17 43.21 13.47
CA SER A 49 -25.27 44.65 13.17
C SER A 49 -23.92 45.35 13.01
N THR A 50 -22.82 44.65 13.27
CA THR A 50 -21.46 45.20 13.35
C THR A 50 -20.57 44.86 12.16
N ASP A 51 -20.93 43.87 11.33
CA ASP A 51 -20.12 43.43 10.17
C ASP A 51 -20.76 43.96 8.87
N LEU A 52 -20.48 45.23 8.57
CA LEU A 52 -21.00 45.92 7.39
C LEU A 52 -20.09 45.70 6.18
N THR A 53 -20.69 45.46 5.02
CA THR A 53 -19.99 45.30 3.75
C THR A 53 -20.51 46.30 2.74
N LEU A 54 -19.61 47.08 2.15
CA LEU A 54 -19.92 47.95 1.03
C LEU A 54 -19.85 47.14 -0.25
N CYS A 55 -20.89 47.18 -1.07
CA CYS A 55 -21.02 46.42 -2.30
C CYS A 55 -21.35 47.33 -3.47
N THR A 56 -20.66 47.13 -4.59
CA THR A 56 -21.16 47.52 -5.92
C THR A 56 -21.82 46.29 -6.56
N ASN A 57 -22.15 46.34 -7.85
CA ASN A 57 -22.59 45.15 -8.56
C ASN A 57 -21.48 44.08 -8.69
N ASP A 58 -20.20 44.48 -8.76
CA ASP A 58 -19.08 43.58 -9.06
C ASP A 58 -18.13 43.29 -7.88
N LYS A 59 -18.07 44.20 -6.91
CA LYS A 59 -17.05 44.16 -5.85
C LYS A 59 -17.66 44.39 -4.47
N SER A 60 -16.97 43.86 -3.46
CA SER A 60 -17.35 43.95 -2.05
C SER A 60 -16.14 44.28 -1.19
N TRP A 61 -16.35 45.17 -0.23
CA TRP A 61 -15.34 45.59 0.74
C TRP A 61 -15.93 45.48 2.14
N ARG A 62 -15.32 44.67 3.00
CA ARG A 62 -15.68 44.61 4.42
C ARG A 62 -15.20 45.88 5.10
N ILE A 63 -16.10 46.50 5.87
CA ILE A 63 -15.79 47.65 6.70
C ILE A 63 -15.32 47.12 8.05
N ARG A 64 -14.00 47.16 8.30
CA ARG A 64 -13.43 46.69 9.56
C ARG A 64 -13.21 47.86 10.51
N GLN A 65 -13.75 47.75 11.71
CA GLN A 65 -13.50 48.70 12.79
C GLN A 65 -12.22 48.35 13.56
N MET A 66 -11.43 49.36 13.93
CA MET A 66 -10.29 49.21 14.84
C MET A 66 -10.65 49.66 16.28
N ASN A 67 -11.06 48.67 17.10
CA ASN A 67 -11.39 48.59 18.55
C ASN A 67 -11.85 49.78 19.44
N HIS A 68 -12.99 49.52 20.14
CA HIS A 68 -13.49 49.93 21.49
C HIS A 68 -14.71 50.87 21.69
N SER A 69 -15.91 50.35 21.39
CA SER A 69 -17.24 50.55 22.04
C SER A 69 -18.29 51.57 21.48
N ASN A 70 -19.45 50.96 21.14
CA ASN A 70 -20.87 51.35 20.94
C ASN A 70 -21.32 52.70 20.35
N SER A 71 -21.77 52.68 19.07
CA SER A 71 -23.11 53.12 18.59
C SER A 71 -23.31 52.78 17.10
N VAL A 72 -24.60 52.72 16.70
CA VAL A 72 -25.23 52.04 15.55
C VAL A 72 -25.23 52.87 14.26
N PHE A 73 -25.11 52.20 13.11
CA PHE A 73 -25.40 52.78 11.79
C PHE A 73 -26.93 52.75 11.51
N LEU A 74 -27.53 53.91 11.32
CA LEU A 74 -28.86 54.08 10.71
C LEU A 74 -28.64 54.76 9.35
N LEU A 75 -28.97 54.05 8.26
CA LEU A 75 -29.04 54.63 6.91
C LEU A 75 -30.52 54.76 6.53
N ASN A 76 -30.87 55.96 6.05
CA ASN A 76 -32.18 56.28 5.52
C ASN A 76 -32.08 56.37 3.98
N ASP A 77 -32.41 55.28 3.30
CA ASP A 77 -33.54 55.23 2.35
C ASP A 77 -33.79 53.74 2.02
N LEU A 78 -34.39 53.07 3.00
CA LEU A 78 -34.69 51.64 2.98
C LEU A 78 -35.96 51.40 2.16
N ASN A 79 -35.83 50.74 1.00
CA ASN A 79 -36.91 49.87 0.55
C ASN A 79 -36.69 48.45 1.09
N ILE A 80 -37.13 48.28 2.35
CA ILE A 80 -37.73 47.09 2.97
C ILE A 80 -36.77 45.93 3.35
N ASN A 81 -36.65 45.67 4.66
CA ASN A 81 -36.38 44.34 5.24
C ASN A 81 -37.49 44.01 6.28
N HIS A 82 -37.83 42.72 6.37
CA HIS A 82 -38.99 42.00 6.89
C HIS A 82 -39.44 42.18 8.36
N MET A 83 -39.21 43.32 9.01
CA MET A 83 -39.62 43.53 10.42
C MET A 83 -40.70 44.61 10.66
N GLY A 84 -41.30 45.20 9.62
CA GLY A 84 -42.58 45.91 9.73
C GLY A 84 -42.65 47.16 10.63
N GLN A 85 -41.53 47.78 11.00
CA GLN A 85 -41.53 49.08 11.71
C GLN A 85 -41.13 50.22 10.76
N LYS A 86 -42.04 51.19 10.54
CA LYS A 86 -41.79 52.43 9.80
C LYS A 86 -41.13 53.46 10.73
N ILE A 87 -40.06 54.12 10.29
CA ILE A 87 -39.56 55.36 10.89
C ILE A 87 -40.03 56.52 9.99
N GLN A 88 -40.73 57.50 10.56
CA GLN A 88 -41.22 58.67 9.84
C GLN A 88 -40.12 59.73 9.68
N HIS A 89 -40.07 60.34 8.50
CA HIS A 89 -39.23 61.49 8.19
C HIS A 89 -39.85 62.76 8.80
N ASP A 90 -39.10 63.56 9.56
CA ASP A 90 -39.55 64.89 9.96
C ASP A 90 -39.27 65.86 8.80
N SER A 91 -40.31 66.21 8.06
CA SER A 91 -40.27 67.01 6.84
C SER A 91 -40.48 68.51 7.09
N ASN A 92 -39.93 69.05 8.18
CA ASN A 92 -40.25 70.41 8.64
C ASN A 92 -39.20 71.49 8.36
N LYS A 93 -38.23 71.26 7.46
CA LYS A 93 -37.40 72.34 6.92
C LYS A 93 -37.24 72.19 5.40
N GLU A 94 -37.48 73.30 4.71
CA GLU A 94 -37.20 73.55 3.29
C GLU A 94 -38.33 73.25 2.29
N ASN A 95 -39.48 73.92 2.51
CA ASN A 95 -40.26 74.47 1.40
C ASN A 95 -39.59 75.78 0.93
N GLU A 96 -38.62 75.69 0.02
CA GLU A 96 -38.33 76.78 -0.94
C GLU A 96 -38.70 76.30 -2.35
N PRO A 97 -39.67 76.95 -3.04
CA PRO A 97 -40.12 76.49 -4.34
C PRO A 97 -39.14 76.92 -5.44
N GLY A 98 -38.54 75.95 -6.14
CA GLY A 98 -37.83 76.21 -7.40
C GLY A 98 -36.44 75.57 -7.57
N LYS A 99 -35.94 74.82 -6.58
CA LYS A 99 -34.75 73.97 -6.74
C LYS A 99 -35.07 72.53 -6.34
N THR A 100 -35.31 71.67 -7.32
CA THR A 100 -35.12 70.23 -7.14
C THR A 100 -33.62 69.99 -7.01
N ILE A 101 -33.13 69.92 -5.77
CA ILE A 101 -31.81 69.36 -5.51
C ILE A 101 -31.94 67.86 -5.76
N GLU A 102 -31.19 67.32 -6.73
CA GLU A 102 -31.03 65.88 -6.88
C GLU A 102 -30.44 65.32 -5.58
N THR A 103 -31.27 64.63 -4.80
CA THR A 103 -30.88 63.96 -3.55
C THR A 103 -30.04 62.70 -3.79
N SER A 104 -29.70 62.39 -5.04
CA SER A 104 -28.94 61.19 -5.43
C SER A 104 -27.47 61.23 -5.02
N ASN A 105 -26.93 62.39 -4.65
CA ASN A 105 -25.49 62.57 -4.37
C ASN A 105 -25.19 63.34 -3.06
N MET A 106 -25.87 63.02 -1.96
CA MET A 106 -25.48 63.55 -0.64
C MET A 106 -24.64 62.54 0.16
N LEU A 107 -23.37 62.88 0.35
CA LEU A 107 -22.42 62.22 1.25
C LEU A 107 -22.87 62.47 2.70
N MET A 108 -23.47 61.47 3.35
CA MET A 108 -23.89 61.56 4.75
C MET A 108 -22.72 61.25 5.69
N GLY A 109 -22.37 62.20 6.55
CA GLY A 109 -21.36 62.04 7.59
C GLY A 109 -21.90 61.36 8.85
N PHE A 110 -21.01 60.67 9.58
CA PHE A 110 -21.27 60.04 10.89
C PHE A 110 -20.85 60.93 12.07
N ALA A 111 -21.67 61.00 13.12
CA ALA A 111 -21.33 61.68 14.37
C ALA A 111 -20.33 60.86 15.21
N SER A 112 -19.28 61.52 15.71
CA SER A 112 -18.10 60.93 16.33
C SER A 112 -18.36 59.99 17.53
N ASN A 113 -17.65 58.86 17.55
CA ASN A 113 -16.61 58.60 18.56
C ASN A 113 -15.48 57.75 17.95
N SER A 114 -14.29 57.88 18.52
CA SER A 114 -12.96 57.70 17.95
C SER A 114 -12.59 56.29 17.46
N PHE A 115 -12.89 55.94 16.20
CA PHE A 115 -12.31 54.77 15.54
C PHE A 115 -11.82 55.08 14.12
N GLU A 116 -10.75 54.40 13.71
CA GLU A 116 -10.35 54.28 12.31
C GLU A 116 -11.04 53.06 11.71
N TYR A 117 -11.60 53.23 10.52
CA TYR A 117 -12.27 52.16 9.77
C TYR A 117 -11.42 51.83 8.54
N GLU A 118 -11.16 50.55 8.34
CA GLU A 118 -10.39 50.03 7.22
C GLU A 118 -11.34 49.32 6.24
N LEU A 119 -11.38 49.78 4.98
CA LEU A 119 -12.04 49.07 3.89
C LEU A 119 -11.11 47.97 3.38
N THR A 120 -11.40 46.73 3.72
CA THR A 120 -10.63 45.58 3.25
C THR A 120 -11.39 44.93 2.08
N PRO A 121 -10.77 44.80 0.89
CA PRO A 121 -11.34 43.97 -0.17
C PRO A 121 -11.48 42.54 0.32
N THR A 122 -12.70 42.00 0.34
CA THR A 122 -12.96 40.64 0.83
C THR A 122 -13.85 39.89 -0.15
N PRO A 123 -13.48 38.67 -0.57
CA PRO A 123 -14.46 37.76 -1.14
C PRO A 123 -15.41 37.35 -0.01
N GLY A 124 -16.65 37.83 -0.06
CA GLY A 124 -17.66 37.43 0.93
C GLY A 124 -18.17 36.01 0.66
N ASN A 125 -18.93 35.46 1.62
CA ASN A 125 -19.55 34.14 1.52
C ASN A 125 -21.07 34.28 1.67
N ILE A 126 -21.82 33.39 1.01
CA ILE A 126 -23.27 33.25 1.21
C ILE A 126 -23.50 32.33 2.42
N ASN A 127 -24.37 32.73 3.35
CA ASN A 127 -24.75 31.87 4.46
C ASN A 127 -25.80 30.84 3.99
N ALA A 128 -25.34 29.62 3.72
CA ALA A 128 -26.19 28.51 3.29
C ALA A 128 -26.62 27.58 4.43
N GLU A 129 -26.21 27.82 5.69
CA GLU A 129 -26.43 26.87 6.81
C GLU A 129 -27.91 26.64 7.13
N ARG A 130 -28.77 27.62 6.83
CA ARG A 130 -30.21 27.58 7.12
C ARG A 130 -31.06 27.13 5.92
N LEU A 131 -30.44 26.82 4.78
CA LEU A 131 -31.15 26.44 3.57
C LEU A 131 -31.48 24.94 3.56
N PRO A 132 -32.69 24.56 3.14
CA PRO A 132 -33.07 23.16 3.02
C PRO A 132 -32.33 22.51 1.84
N ILE A 133 -31.99 21.23 2.00
CA ILE A 133 -31.35 20.42 0.96
C ILE A 133 -32.45 19.74 0.12
N TYR A 134 -32.45 19.95 -1.19
CA TYR A 134 -33.39 19.34 -2.12
C TYR A 134 -32.79 18.12 -2.82
N ASN A 135 -33.44 16.97 -2.71
CA ASN A 135 -32.97 15.69 -3.27
C ASN A 135 -33.91 15.10 -4.34
N GLY A 136 -34.85 15.90 -4.88
CA GLY A 136 -35.90 15.43 -5.78
C GLY A 136 -37.15 14.89 -5.09
N THR A 137 -37.15 14.77 -3.75
CA THR A 137 -38.34 14.49 -2.93
C THR A 137 -38.68 15.70 -2.05
N GLY A 138 -39.94 15.83 -1.60
CA GLY A 138 -40.45 17.03 -0.94
C GLY A 138 -39.57 17.55 0.20
N PHE A 139 -39.46 18.87 0.33
CA PHE A 139 -38.70 19.57 1.37
C PHE A 139 -39.63 20.51 2.15
N LYS A 140 -39.20 20.96 3.34
CA LYS A 140 -39.97 21.94 4.12
C LYS A 140 -39.61 23.36 3.63
N PRO A 141 -40.56 24.13 3.06
CA PRO A 141 -40.30 25.50 2.60
C PRO A 141 -39.88 26.39 3.77
N THR A 142 -38.79 27.13 3.63
CA THR A 142 -38.28 28.05 4.65
C THR A 142 -38.84 29.46 4.51
N GLY A 143 -39.47 29.77 3.37
CA GLY A 143 -40.06 31.08 3.08
C GLY A 143 -39.08 32.14 2.59
N TYR A 144 -37.79 31.82 2.46
CA TYR A 144 -36.78 32.70 1.87
C TYR A 144 -36.65 32.42 0.37
N SER A 145 -36.85 33.43 -0.48
CA SER A 145 -36.60 33.36 -1.91
C SER A 145 -35.12 33.59 -2.25
N GLU A 146 -34.71 33.30 -3.48
CA GLU A 146 -33.35 33.64 -3.97
C GLU A 146 -33.08 35.14 -3.85
N LYS A 147 -34.11 35.95 -4.10
CA LYS A 147 -34.06 37.42 -3.98
C LYS A 147 -33.84 37.88 -2.53
N ASP A 148 -34.46 37.22 -1.55
CA ASP A 148 -34.27 37.55 -0.14
C ASP A 148 -32.83 37.24 0.29
N LEU A 149 -32.28 36.11 -0.16
CA LEU A 149 -30.88 35.76 0.09
C LEU A 149 -29.89 36.73 -0.56
N LEU A 150 -30.17 37.20 -1.78
CA LEU A 150 -29.34 38.19 -2.48
C LEU A 150 -29.27 39.52 -1.71
N LEU A 151 -30.39 39.94 -1.12
CA LEU A 151 -30.48 41.15 -0.31
C LEU A 151 -29.73 41.00 1.02
N ASP A 152 -29.85 39.83 1.67
CA ASP A 152 -29.24 39.54 2.98
C ASP A 152 -27.78 39.06 2.92
N SER A 153 -27.22 38.86 1.73
CA SER A 153 -25.84 38.37 1.58
C SER A 153 -24.82 39.50 1.55
N PRO A 154 -23.70 39.41 2.31
CA PRO A 154 -22.66 40.45 2.37
C PRO A 154 -21.70 40.37 1.16
N VAL A 155 -22.26 40.27 -0.06
CA VAL A 155 -21.53 40.20 -1.33
C VAL A 155 -22.23 41.01 -2.44
N SER A 156 -21.45 41.38 -3.44
CA SER A 156 -21.89 42.04 -4.67
C SER A 156 -22.90 41.16 -5.40
N ASN A 157 -23.77 41.74 -6.23
CA ASN A 157 -24.80 40.96 -6.93
C ASN A 157 -24.18 39.90 -7.87
N ASN A 158 -23.15 40.27 -8.63
CA ASN A 158 -22.46 39.32 -9.50
C ASN A 158 -21.66 38.27 -8.72
N GLN A 159 -21.09 38.64 -7.57
CA GLN A 159 -20.45 37.68 -6.68
C GLN A 159 -21.46 36.73 -6.04
N PHE A 160 -22.66 37.20 -5.70
CA PHE A 160 -23.73 36.38 -5.15
C PHE A 160 -24.12 35.28 -6.13
N PHE A 161 -24.53 35.60 -7.37
CA PHE A 161 -24.99 34.57 -8.31
C PHE A 161 -23.91 33.55 -8.62
N LYS A 162 -22.66 34.00 -8.74
CA LYS A 162 -21.51 33.11 -8.91
C LYS A 162 -21.37 32.13 -7.73
N LEU A 163 -21.38 32.63 -6.49
CA LEU A 163 -21.29 31.81 -5.29
C LEU A 163 -22.52 30.92 -5.11
N TRP A 164 -23.70 31.41 -5.47
CA TRP A 164 -24.99 30.73 -5.38
C TRP A 164 -25.02 29.50 -6.28
N TYR A 165 -24.63 29.64 -7.55
CA TYR A 165 -24.53 28.52 -8.48
C TYR A 165 -23.36 27.58 -8.15
N ASP A 166 -22.23 28.09 -7.64
CA ASP A 166 -21.12 27.24 -7.16
C ASP A 166 -21.58 26.30 -6.02
N LEU A 167 -22.45 26.78 -5.13
CA LEU A 167 -23.10 26.00 -4.08
C LEU A 167 -24.21 25.07 -4.58
N CYS A 168 -24.57 25.13 -5.88
CA CYS A 168 -25.76 24.49 -6.45
C CYS A 168 -27.05 24.93 -5.76
N GLY A 169 -27.13 26.23 -5.47
CA GLY A 169 -28.36 26.89 -5.06
C GLY A 169 -29.35 26.99 -6.22
N CYS A 170 -30.62 26.76 -5.93
CA CYS A 170 -31.72 26.86 -6.87
C CYS A 170 -32.97 27.31 -6.13
N GLU A 171 -33.88 28.01 -6.80
CA GLU A 171 -35.23 28.23 -6.28
C GLU A 171 -36.17 27.11 -6.73
N VAL A 172 -36.82 26.45 -5.77
CA VAL A 172 -37.82 25.41 -6.02
C VAL A 172 -39.08 25.79 -5.25
N GLN A 173 -40.22 25.89 -5.94
CA GLN A 173 -41.52 26.25 -5.33
C GLN A 173 -41.49 27.56 -4.51
N GLY A 174 -40.75 28.58 -4.96
CA GLY A 174 -40.65 29.88 -4.28
C GLY A 174 -39.76 29.90 -3.04
N SER A 175 -38.98 28.83 -2.80
CA SER A 175 -38.00 28.77 -1.70
C SER A 175 -36.61 28.46 -2.25
N ALA A 176 -35.61 29.15 -1.72
CA ALA A 176 -34.21 28.90 -2.01
C ALA A 176 -33.74 27.61 -1.34
N VAL A 177 -33.18 26.69 -2.13
CA VAL A 177 -32.74 25.37 -1.70
C VAL A 177 -31.33 25.06 -2.23
N ILE A 178 -30.61 24.17 -1.55
CA ILE A 178 -29.33 23.63 -2.05
C ILE A 178 -29.59 22.24 -2.62
N LEU A 179 -29.21 22.01 -3.89
CA LEU A 179 -29.35 20.69 -4.51
C LEU A 179 -28.43 19.67 -3.83
N SER A 180 -28.99 18.55 -3.40
CA SER A 180 -28.21 17.47 -2.79
C SER A 180 -27.21 16.90 -3.79
N ARG A 181 -26.07 16.44 -3.26
CA ARG A 181 -25.02 15.84 -4.08
C ARG A 181 -25.52 14.65 -4.90
N ASP A 182 -26.38 13.82 -4.32
CA ASP A 182 -26.94 12.64 -5.00
C ASP A 182 -27.87 13.07 -6.15
N PHE A 183 -28.71 14.08 -5.93
CA PHE A 183 -29.59 14.60 -6.98
C PHE A 183 -28.80 15.20 -8.16
N VAL A 184 -27.76 16.01 -7.89
CA VAL A 184 -26.90 16.55 -8.95
C VAL A 184 -26.15 15.42 -9.68
N THR A 185 -25.75 14.37 -8.96
CA THR A 185 -25.10 13.18 -9.52
C THR A 185 -26.01 12.47 -10.53
N TYR A 186 -27.27 12.21 -10.17
CA TYR A 186 -28.26 11.62 -11.08
C TYR A 186 -28.62 12.54 -12.24
N PHE A 187 -28.73 13.85 -11.98
CA PHE A 187 -29.00 14.83 -13.02
C PHE A 187 -27.91 14.82 -14.11
N LEU A 188 -26.63 14.75 -13.70
CA LEU A 188 -25.50 14.75 -14.64
C LEU A 188 -25.45 13.51 -15.53
N SER A 189 -25.89 12.35 -15.02
CA SER A 189 -25.91 11.12 -15.81
C SER A 189 -26.90 11.21 -16.97
N VAL A 190 -27.95 12.01 -16.84
CA VAL A 190 -28.95 12.28 -17.89
C VAL A 190 -28.57 13.48 -18.77
N LEU A 191 -27.99 14.52 -18.18
CA LEU A 191 -27.60 15.75 -18.89
C LEU A 191 -26.56 15.49 -19.99
N ILE A 192 -25.57 14.64 -19.73
CA ILE A 192 -24.47 14.37 -20.67
C ILE A 192 -25.00 13.74 -21.98
N PRO A 193 -25.78 12.64 -21.96
CA PRO A 193 -26.43 12.11 -23.16
C PRO A 193 -27.31 13.12 -23.90
N VAL A 194 -28.10 13.92 -23.17
CA VAL A 194 -28.96 14.94 -23.76
C VAL A 194 -28.13 15.99 -24.50
N ILE A 195 -27.04 16.48 -23.92
CA ILE A 195 -26.17 17.46 -24.58
C ILE A 195 -25.47 16.85 -25.80
N ILE A 196 -25.02 15.60 -25.74
CA ILE A 196 -24.43 14.86 -26.88
C ILE A 196 -25.44 14.69 -28.03
N SER A 197 -26.74 14.56 -27.71
CA SER A 197 -27.80 14.41 -28.72
C SER A 197 -28.13 15.71 -29.48
N ILE A 198 -27.73 16.87 -28.94
CA ILE A 198 -27.92 18.16 -29.59
C ILE A 198 -26.75 18.34 -30.56
N ASP A 199 -27.01 18.16 -31.86
CA ASP A 199 -26.02 18.23 -32.94
C ASP A 199 -25.48 19.66 -33.12
N GLY A 200 -24.54 20.06 -32.26
CA GLY A 200 -24.00 21.42 -32.18
C GLY A 200 -22.48 21.43 -31.95
N ALA A 201 -21.79 22.42 -32.53
CA ALA A 201 -20.34 22.54 -32.44
C ALA A 201 -19.92 23.03 -31.04
N TYR A 202 -19.64 22.13 -30.09
CA TYR A 202 -19.24 22.47 -28.71
C TYR A 202 -18.00 23.37 -28.69
N SER A 203 -18.14 24.60 -28.16
CA SER A 203 -17.05 25.57 -28.09
C SER A 203 -16.91 26.15 -26.68
N SER A 204 -15.67 26.43 -26.26
CA SER A 204 -15.40 27.31 -25.10
C SER A 204 -15.35 28.79 -25.47
N GLU A 205 -15.35 29.10 -26.77
CA GLU A 205 -15.16 30.46 -27.29
C GLU A 205 -16.49 31.11 -27.68
N GLU A 206 -17.52 30.32 -28.03
CA GLU A 206 -18.82 30.82 -28.51
C GLU A 206 -19.99 30.27 -27.69
N TYR A 207 -21.02 31.09 -27.45
CA TYR A 207 -22.29 30.69 -26.83
C TYR A 207 -23.18 29.97 -27.84
N ASN A 208 -23.00 28.66 -27.91
CA ASN A 208 -23.47 27.81 -29.01
C ASN A 208 -24.61 26.85 -28.61
N LEU A 209 -24.88 26.64 -27.32
CA LEU A 209 -25.92 25.74 -26.83
C LEU A 209 -27.10 26.51 -26.23
N GLU A 210 -28.33 26.22 -26.65
CA GLU A 210 -29.53 26.85 -26.08
C GLU A 210 -29.99 26.14 -24.80
N VAL A 211 -29.95 26.86 -23.67
CA VAL A 211 -30.34 26.30 -22.36
C VAL A 211 -31.81 25.90 -22.34
N LYS A 212 -32.65 26.64 -23.07
CA LYS A 212 -34.08 26.33 -23.22
C LYS A 212 -34.30 24.97 -23.90
N GLN A 213 -33.52 24.67 -24.95
CA GLN A 213 -33.60 23.38 -25.64
C GLN A 213 -33.16 22.23 -24.71
N ILE A 214 -32.06 22.41 -23.98
CA ILE A 214 -31.56 21.44 -23.00
C ILE A 214 -32.62 21.20 -21.92
N SER A 215 -33.21 22.26 -21.38
CA SER A 215 -34.21 22.17 -20.31
C SER A 215 -35.46 21.40 -20.75
N VAL A 216 -35.92 21.59 -21.99
CA VAL A 216 -37.08 20.86 -22.54
C VAL A 216 -36.77 19.37 -22.70
N LEU A 217 -35.56 19.01 -23.14
CA LEU A 217 -35.16 17.61 -23.28
C LEU A 217 -34.97 16.95 -21.92
N MET A 218 -34.36 17.64 -20.96
CA MET A 218 -34.21 17.17 -19.58
C MET A 218 -35.56 16.94 -18.89
N ALA A 219 -36.51 17.85 -19.09
CA ALA A 219 -37.86 17.71 -18.53
C ALA A 219 -38.65 16.52 -19.11
N LYS A 220 -38.32 16.06 -20.33
CA LYS A 220 -38.93 14.84 -20.91
C LYS A 220 -38.41 13.56 -20.25
N GLU A 221 -37.15 13.55 -19.85
CA GLU A 221 -36.54 12.41 -19.15
C GLU A 221 -37.03 12.33 -17.70
N ASN A 222 -37.22 13.48 -17.04
CA ASN A 222 -37.79 13.53 -15.70
C ASN A 222 -38.43 14.91 -15.43
N GLU A 223 -39.71 14.93 -15.06
CA GLU A 223 -40.47 16.16 -14.76
C GLU A 223 -39.85 16.99 -13.61
N LEU A 224 -39.03 16.37 -12.75
CA LEU A 224 -38.31 17.04 -11.67
C LEU A 224 -37.15 17.92 -12.15
N TYR A 225 -36.71 17.80 -13.41
CA TYR A 225 -35.59 18.55 -13.99
C TYR A 225 -36.08 19.88 -14.56
N THR A 226 -36.53 20.77 -13.69
CA THR A 226 -37.05 22.08 -14.08
C THR A 226 -35.98 22.95 -14.77
N PRO A 227 -36.38 23.95 -15.57
CA PRO A 227 -35.43 24.88 -16.17
C PRO A 227 -34.51 25.53 -15.13
N GLN A 228 -35.02 25.93 -13.98
CA GLN A 228 -34.23 26.56 -12.91
C GLN A 228 -33.11 25.64 -12.40
N ILE A 229 -33.38 24.34 -12.26
CA ILE A 229 -32.38 23.33 -11.89
C ILE A 229 -31.35 23.17 -13.01
N CYS A 230 -31.80 23.14 -14.28
CA CYS A 230 -30.90 23.08 -15.43
C CYS A 230 -29.96 24.28 -15.46
N TRP A 231 -30.48 25.50 -15.24
CA TRP A 231 -29.70 26.73 -15.16
C TRP A 231 -28.65 26.66 -14.05
N SER A 232 -29.07 26.33 -12.82
CA SER A 232 -28.15 26.22 -11.66
C SER A 232 -27.01 25.23 -11.91
N ILE A 233 -27.31 24.05 -12.47
CA ILE A 233 -26.29 23.04 -12.74
C ILE A 233 -25.41 23.44 -13.93
N LEU A 234 -25.95 24.03 -15.00
CA LEU A 234 -25.17 24.44 -16.17
C LEU A 234 -24.18 25.56 -15.86
N HIS A 235 -24.54 26.55 -15.05
CA HIS A 235 -23.63 27.61 -14.58
C HIS A 235 -22.38 27.09 -13.88
N LYS A 236 -22.42 25.84 -13.39
CA LYS A 236 -21.24 25.17 -12.82
C LYS A 236 -20.21 24.75 -13.86
N PHE A 237 -20.66 24.40 -15.07
CA PHE A 237 -19.82 23.87 -16.14
C PHE A 237 -19.49 24.89 -17.22
N GLY A 238 -20.13 26.06 -17.20
CA GLY A 238 -19.92 27.09 -18.20
C GLY A 238 -20.52 28.42 -17.82
N GLU A 239 -20.42 29.36 -18.74
CA GLU A 239 -21.01 30.68 -18.61
C GLU A 239 -22.30 30.66 -19.41
N VAL A 240 -23.41 31.06 -18.78
CA VAL A 240 -24.66 31.31 -19.48
C VAL A 240 -24.80 32.80 -19.68
N ASP A 241 -25.11 33.21 -20.90
CA ASP A 241 -25.55 34.57 -21.18
C ASP A 241 -27.05 34.64 -20.89
N GLU A 242 -27.43 35.29 -19.79
CA GLU A 242 -28.82 35.42 -19.35
C GLU A 242 -29.68 36.21 -20.33
N ASN A 243 -29.09 37.14 -21.10
CA ASN A 243 -29.82 37.94 -22.08
C ASN A 243 -30.14 37.13 -23.35
N VAL A 244 -29.25 36.23 -23.74
CA VAL A 244 -29.36 35.45 -24.99
C VAL A 244 -29.89 34.02 -24.74
N GLY A 245 -29.86 33.53 -23.50
CA GLY A 245 -30.31 32.19 -23.12
C GLY A 245 -29.43 31.08 -23.67
N LYS A 246 -28.20 31.42 -24.07
CA LYS A 246 -27.20 30.51 -24.63
C LYS A 246 -26.07 30.29 -23.65
N PHE A 247 -25.47 29.12 -23.74
CA PHE A 247 -24.46 28.62 -22.84
C PHE A 247 -23.20 28.27 -23.62
N LYS A 248 -22.05 28.70 -23.10
CA LYS A 248 -20.72 28.26 -23.54
C LYS A 248 -20.04 27.54 -22.39
N LEU A 249 -19.20 26.56 -22.71
CA LEU A 249 -18.47 25.81 -21.70
C LEU A 249 -17.28 26.61 -21.17
N LYS A 250 -17.02 26.50 -19.86
CA LYS A 250 -16.11 27.42 -19.13
C LYS A 250 -14.67 27.38 -19.64
N ASN A 251 -14.24 26.23 -20.15
CA ASN A 251 -12.89 26.05 -20.66
C ASN A 251 -12.84 24.93 -21.70
N ILE A 252 -11.75 24.93 -22.48
CA ILE A 252 -11.48 23.92 -23.50
C ILE A 252 -11.44 22.49 -22.94
N VAL A 253 -11.14 22.31 -21.65
CA VAL A 253 -11.12 20.98 -21.02
C VAL A 253 -12.54 20.44 -20.93
N ILE A 254 -13.48 21.23 -20.40
CA ILE A 254 -14.90 20.90 -20.32
C ILE A 254 -15.50 20.80 -21.74
N THR A 255 -15.10 21.65 -22.67
CA THR A 255 -15.48 21.54 -24.09
C THR A 255 -15.03 20.22 -24.73
N ARG A 256 -13.81 19.75 -24.44
CA ARG A 256 -13.33 18.42 -24.88
C ARG A 256 -14.08 17.27 -24.22
N TRP A 257 -14.67 17.50 -23.04
CA TRP A 257 -15.46 16.51 -22.31
C TRP A 257 -16.86 16.34 -22.89
N PHE A 258 -17.58 17.45 -23.08
CA PHE A 258 -18.85 17.43 -23.80
C PHE A 258 -18.64 17.06 -25.29
N GLY A 259 -17.46 17.39 -25.84
CA GLY A 259 -16.98 17.10 -27.18
C GLY A 259 -16.09 15.86 -27.30
N ILE A 260 -16.66 14.68 -27.02
CA ILE A 260 -16.25 13.33 -27.49
C ILE A 260 -15.92 13.29 -29.02
N GLN A 261 -16.21 14.37 -29.72
CA GLN A 261 -16.20 14.57 -31.15
C GLN A 261 -15.04 15.43 -31.67
N ALA A 262 -13.84 15.31 -31.14
CA ALA A 262 -12.66 15.39 -32.02
C ALA A 262 -12.04 13.99 -32.26
N LEU A 263 -12.33 13.03 -31.39
CA LEU A 263 -11.66 11.73 -31.32
C LEU A 263 -12.47 10.55 -31.88
N SER A 264 -13.60 10.83 -32.53
CA SER A 264 -14.01 10.03 -33.68
C SER A 264 -13.21 10.37 -34.95
N ARG A 265 -12.34 11.41 -34.97
CA ARG A 265 -11.70 11.87 -36.22
C ARG A 265 -10.17 11.79 -36.33
N GLN A 266 -9.35 11.69 -35.26
CA GLN A 266 -7.86 11.50 -35.38
C GLN A 266 -7.18 10.79 -34.17
N ALA A 267 -7.67 9.63 -33.72
CA ALA A 267 -7.17 8.99 -32.51
C ALA A 267 -5.74 8.40 -32.62
N SER A 268 -4.77 8.98 -31.92
CA SER A 268 -3.65 8.24 -31.31
C SER A 268 -4.00 7.87 -29.86
N ALA A 269 -3.77 6.61 -29.53
CA ALA A 269 -4.14 5.85 -28.33
C ALA A 269 -4.20 6.60 -26.96
N MET A 270 -5.35 6.48 -26.27
CA MET A 270 -5.52 6.77 -24.83
C MET A 270 -6.15 5.56 -24.15
N ASP A 271 -5.59 5.13 -23.01
CA ASP A 271 -6.10 3.97 -22.27
C ASP A 271 -7.37 4.29 -21.45
N CYS A 272 -8.19 3.28 -21.17
CA CYS A 272 -9.49 3.43 -20.52
C CYS A 272 -9.43 3.91 -19.06
N LYS A 273 -8.37 3.56 -18.33
CA LYS A 273 -8.08 4.02 -16.97
C LYS A 273 -7.60 5.47 -17.01
N GLN A 274 -6.80 5.84 -18.00
CA GLN A 274 -6.35 7.23 -18.22
C GLN A 274 -7.53 8.13 -18.59
N PHE A 275 -8.45 7.66 -19.45
CA PHE A 275 -9.73 8.32 -19.73
C PHE A 275 -10.57 8.52 -18.47
N LEU A 276 -10.78 7.48 -17.65
CA LEU A 276 -11.55 7.57 -16.41
C LEU A 276 -10.86 8.44 -15.34
N LEU A 277 -9.53 8.46 -15.27
CA LEU A 277 -8.74 9.29 -14.37
C LEU A 277 -8.77 10.76 -14.78
N LEU A 278 -8.62 11.05 -16.07
CA LEU A 278 -8.73 12.40 -16.62
C LEU A 278 -10.16 12.93 -16.47
N TRP A 279 -11.18 12.07 -16.58
CA TRP A 279 -12.58 12.42 -16.31
C TRP A 279 -12.82 12.77 -14.86
N LYS A 280 -12.49 11.84 -13.96
CA LYS A 280 -12.69 12.03 -12.52
C LYS A 280 -11.86 13.19 -11.98
N GLY A 281 -10.67 13.43 -12.56
CA GLY A 281 -9.81 14.57 -12.22
C GLY A 281 -10.28 15.91 -12.80
N SER A 282 -11.19 15.89 -13.79
CA SER A 282 -11.76 17.10 -14.40
C SER A 282 -13.06 17.57 -13.73
N LEU A 283 -13.74 16.69 -13.00
CA LEU A 283 -14.84 17.06 -12.13
C LEU A 283 -14.28 17.80 -10.90
N PRO A 284 -14.85 18.93 -10.45
CA PRO A 284 -14.45 19.56 -9.20
C PRO A 284 -14.43 18.51 -8.07
N HIS A 285 -13.44 18.54 -7.19
CA HIS A 285 -13.21 17.51 -6.16
C HIS A 285 -14.44 17.14 -5.30
N PHE A 286 -15.45 18.01 -5.26
CA PHE A 286 -16.72 17.79 -4.59
C PHE A 286 -17.67 16.79 -5.30
N TYR A 287 -17.54 16.52 -6.61
CA TYR A 287 -18.39 15.57 -7.34
C TYR A 287 -17.65 14.28 -7.72
N ASN A 288 -17.60 13.35 -6.80
CA ASN A 288 -17.20 11.97 -7.09
C ASN A 288 -18.43 11.16 -7.57
N VAL A 289 -18.93 11.47 -8.77
CA VAL A 289 -20.11 10.83 -9.36
C VAL A 289 -19.75 9.43 -9.89
N PRO A 290 -20.41 8.34 -9.45
CA PRO A 290 -20.35 7.07 -10.14
C PRO A 290 -21.15 7.18 -11.44
N LEU A 291 -20.49 7.07 -12.58
CA LEU A 291 -21.17 6.96 -13.87
C LEU A 291 -21.70 5.53 -14.03
N ASP A 292 -23.00 5.39 -14.29
CA ASP A 292 -23.55 4.13 -14.77
C ASP A 292 -23.31 4.03 -16.28
N LEU A 293 -22.29 3.26 -16.68
CA LEU A 293 -21.92 3.04 -18.08
C LEU A 293 -23.04 2.37 -18.88
N GLU A 294 -24.05 1.78 -18.23
CA GLU A 294 -25.23 1.27 -18.92
C GLU A 294 -26.02 2.36 -19.63
N GLN A 295 -25.92 3.62 -19.20
CA GLN A 295 -26.60 4.75 -19.84
C GLN A 295 -25.95 5.19 -21.16
N LEU A 296 -24.77 4.66 -21.50
CA LEU A 296 -24.12 4.80 -22.81
C LEU A 296 -24.49 3.65 -23.79
N LYS A 297 -25.42 2.75 -23.40
CA LYS A 297 -25.87 1.61 -24.22
C LYS A 297 -26.49 2.10 -25.55
N GLY A 298 -25.83 1.74 -26.66
CA GLY A 298 -26.20 2.14 -28.03
C GLY A 298 -25.02 2.67 -28.84
N TYR A 299 -23.99 3.20 -28.17
CA TYR A 299 -22.75 3.69 -28.79
C TYR A 299 -21.58 2.83 -28.29
N TYR A 300 -21.12 1.88 -29.11
CA TYR A 300 -20.12 0.91 -28.66
C TYR A 300 -18.71 1.49 -28.68
N PHE A 301 -18.12 1.62 -27.49
CA PHE A 301 -16.70 1.91 -27.30
C PHE A 301 -16.01 0.68 -26.72
N LYS A 302 -15.04 0.10 -27.43
CA LYS A 302 -14.25 -1.03 -26.95
C LYS A 302 -12.92 -0.54 -26.36
N PRO A 303 -12.72 -0.64 -25.04
CA PRO A 303 -11.39 -0.52 -24.48
C PRO A 303 -10.57 -1.78 -24.79
N THR A 304 -9.48 -1.60 -25.51
CA THR A 304 -8.37 -2.56 -25.59
C THR A 304 -7.39 -2.29 -24.45
N SER A 305 -6.35 -3.12 -24.31
CA SER A 305 -5.29 -2.90 -23.31
C SER A 305 -4.55 -1.56 -23.50
N THR A 306 -4.71 -0.88 -24.65
CA THR A 306 -3.96 0.32 -25.01
C THR A 306 -4.79 1.46 -25.64
N SER A 307 -6.07 1.26 -26.01
CA SER A 307 -6.90 2.32 -26.64
C SER A 307 -8.41 2.06 -26.51
N ILE A 308 -9.25 3.10 -26.63
CA ILE A 308 -10.71 2.98 -26.79
C ILE A 308 -11.08 3.13 -28.28
N GLN A 309 -11.82 2.17 -28.85
CA GLN A 309 -12.25 2.19 -30.27
C GLN A 309 -13.78 2.26 -30.38
N TYR A 310 -14.30 3.23 -31.13
CA TYR A 310 -15.72 3.31 -31.49
C TYR A 310 -16.06 2.31 -32.60
N LEU A 311 -17.21 1.63 -32.51
CA LEU A 311 -17.72 0.71 -33.54
C LEU A 311 -18.95 1.30 -34.22
N ASP A 312 -18.77 1.81 -35.44
CA ASP A 312 -19.87 2.21 -36.32
C ASP A 312 -20.48 0.96 -36.98
N PRO A 313 -21.78 0.67 -36.80
CA PRO A 313 -22.47 -0.44 -37.47
C PRO A 313 -22.30 -0.46 -39.00
N ASN A 314 -22.13 0.71 -39.63
CA ASN A 314 -21.96 0.83 -41.08
C ASN A 314 -20.55 0.46 -41.57
N SER A 315 -19.56 0.35 -40.67
CA SER A 315 -18.16 0.04 -41.01
C SER A 315 -17.86 -1.47 -41.13
N LEU A 316 -18.81 -2.34 -40.77
CA LEU A 316 -18.67 -3.81 -40.81
C LEU A 316 -19.10 -4.40 -42.16
N SER A 317 -18.72 -5.64 -42.49
CA SER A 317 -19.07 -6.30 -43.76
C SER A 317 -20.59 -6.48 -43.97
N GLN A 318 -21.14 -5.82 -44.98
CA GLN A 318 -22.55 -5.93 -45.43
C GLN A 318 -22.88 -7.23 -46.20
N VAL A 319 -21.87 -8.03 -46.54
CA VAL A 319 -21.98 -9.08 -47.58
C VAL A 319 -22.78 -10.30 -47.15
N ASN A 320 -22.53 -10.84 -45.94
CA ASN A 320 -23.29 -11.96 -45.39
C ASN A 320 -23.12 -12.05 -43.86
N ALA A 321 -24.12 -12.66 -43.20
CA ALA A 321 -24.16 -12.84 -41.75
C ALA A 321 -22.89 -13.52 -41.20
N GLY A 322 -22.36 -14.51 -41.92
CA GLY A 322 -21.21 -15.28 -41.47
C GLY A 322 -19.93 -14.46 -41.34
N SER A 323 -19.64 -13.60 -42.33
CA SER A 323 -18.45 -12.74 -42.34
C SER A 323 -18.58 -11.63 -41.32
N ARG A 324 -19.78 -11.02 -41.20
CA ARG A 324 -20.06 -9.97 -40.22
C ARG A 324 -19.97 -10.47 -38.79
N ILE A 325 -20.50 -11.65 -38.51
CA ILE A 325 -20.37 -12.33 -37.21
C ILE A 325 -18.90 -12.64 -36.92
N LYS A 326 -18.12 -13.09 -37.92
CA LYS A 326 -16.69 -13.38 -37.75
C LYS A 326 -15.88 -12.12 -37.44
N GLU A 327 -16.20 -10.99 -38.07
CA GLU A 327 -15.61 -9.67 -37.77
C GLU A 327 -15.99 -9.20 -36.36
N LEU A 328 -17.26 -9.25 -35.98
CA LEU A 328 -17.73 -8.90 -34.63
C LEU A 328 -17.03 -9.71 -33.53
N PHE A 329 -16.82 -11.02 -33.76
CA PHE A 329 -16.10 -11.89 -32.83
C PHE A 329 -14.56 -11.80 -32.93
N SER A 330 -14.03 -11.16 -33.97
CA SER A 330 -12.62 -10.74 -34.02
C SER A 330 -12.40 -9.48 -33.18
N VAL A 331 -13.43 -8.61 -33.13
CA VAL A 331 -13.44 -7.38 -32.36
C VAL A 331 -13.68 -7.66 -30.88
N SER A 332 -14.80 -8.25 -30.45
CA SER A 332 -15.00 -8.66 -29.05
C SER A 332 -15.16 -10.17 -28.94
N LYS A 333 -14.47 -10.76 -27.95
CA LYS A 333 -14.49 -12.21 -27.69
C LYS A 333 -15.70 -12.65 -26.87
N GLU A 334 -16.45 -11.71 -26.31
CA GLU A 334 -17.64 -11.96 -25.50
C GLU A 334 -18.73 -10.98 -25.91
N TRP A 335 -19.94 -11.49 -26.07
CA TRP A 335 -21.11 -10.71 -26.44
C TRP A 335 -22.33 -11.20 -25.70
N ASP A 336 -23.08 -10.29 -25.10
CA ASP A 336 -24.43 -10.55 -24.64
C ASP A 336 -25.42 -10.47 -25.83
N LEU A 337 -26.50 -11.22 -25.78
CA LEU A 337 -27.44 -11.42 -26.89
C LEU A 337 -28.11 -10.10 -27.27
N GLY A 338 -28.58 -9.34 -26.27
CA GLY A 338 -29.20 -8.02 -26.49
C GLY A 338 -28.23 -7.03 -27.14
N ASP A 339 -26.95 -7.19 -26.86
CA ASP A 339 -25.87 -6.33 -27.35
C ASP A 339 -25.42 -6.71 -28.77
N PHE A 340 -25.56 -7.99 -29.13
CA PHE A 340 -25.17 -8.54 -30.43
C PHE A 340 -26.25 -8.36 -31.50
N VAL A 341 -27.52 -8.46 -31.10
CA VAL A 341 -28.68 -8.47 -32.01
C VAL A 341 -28.72 -7.27 -32.96
N PRO A 342 -28.51 -6.00 -32.51
CA PRO A 342 -28.56 -4.84 -33.37
C PRO A 342 -27.59 -4.89 -34.57
N PHE A 343 -26.44 -5.57 -34.43
CA PHE A 343 -25.41 -5.64 -35.47
C PHE A 343 -25.67 -6.69 -36.55
N ILE A 344 -26.62 -7.60 -36.33
CA ILE A 344 -26.96 -8.67 -37.28
C ILE A 344 -28.44 -8.70 -37.65
N GLN A 345 -29.25 -7.79 -37.11
CA GLN A 345 -30.71 -7.80 -37.19
C GLN A 345 -31.21 -7.87 -38.63
N GLU A 346 -30.53 -7.17 -39.55
CA GLU A 346 -30.84 -7.17 -40.99
C GLU A 346 -30.62 -8.51 -41.70
N PHE A 347 -29.77 -9.40 -41.15
CA PHE A 347 -29.50 -10.72 -41.72
C PHE A 347 -30.34 -11.84 -41.09
N ILE A 348 -31.24 -11.53 -40.17
CA ILE A 348 -32.10 -12.50 -39.52
C ILE A 348 -33.35 -12.69 -40.40
N PRO A 349 -33.55 -13.87 -41.02
CA PRO A 349 -34.75 -14.12 -41.82
C PRO A 349 -36.01 -14.04 -40.95
N THR A 350 -37.08 -13.49 -41.50
CA THR A 350 -38.39 -13.37 -40.84
C THR A 350 -38.84 -14.72 -40.29
N GLY A 351 -39.12 -14.78 -38.98
CA GLY A 351 -39.55 -15.99 -38.27
C GLY A 351 -38.43 -16.85 -37.64
N LYS A 352 -37.14 -16.51 -37.83
CA LYS A 352 -36.03 -17.20 -37.15
C LYS A 352 -35.52 -16.44 -35.93
N LYS A 353 -35.17 -17.18 -34.86
CA LYS A 353 -34.62 -16.58 -33.64
C LYS A 353 -33.16 -16.13 -33.84
N PRO A 354 -32.76 -14.93 -33.38
CA PRO A 354 -31.40 -14.40 -33.52
C PRO A 354 -30.31 -15.37 -33.08
N ASP A 355 -30.54 -16.06 -31.97
CA ASP A 355 -29.64 -17.07 -31.39
C ASP A 355 -29.22 -18.15 -32.39
N SER A 356 -30.13 -18.57 -33.26
CA SER A 356 -29.89 -19.67 -34.22
C SER A 356 -28.91 -19.27 -35.32
N ILE A 357 -28.94 -18.00 -35.75
CA ILE A 357 -28.04 -17.43 -36.74
C ILE A 357 -26.64 -17.26 -36.11
N ILE A 358 -26.58 -16.75 -34.88
CA ILE A 358 -25.33 -16.57 -34.13
C ILE A 358 -24.63 -17.93 -33.93
N LEU A 359 -25.35 -18.95 -33.45
CA LEU A 359 -24.81 -20.30 -33.23
C LEU A 359 -24.32 -20.95 -34.53
N LYS A 360 -25.05 -20.78 -35.63
CA LYS A 360 -24.70 -21.36 -36.94
C LYS A 360 -23.35 -20.85 -37.46
N TYR A 361 -23.05 -19.57 -37.26
CA TYR A 361 -21.87 -18.93 -37.87
C TYR A 361 -20.71 -18.68 -36.89
N ALA A 362 -20.94 -18.52 -35.58
CA ALA A 362 -19.89 -18.22 -34.61
C ALA A 362 -19.00 -19.43 -34.25
N LYS A 363 -19.40 -20.67 -34.60
CA LYS A 363 -18.69 -21.94 -34.31
C LYS A 363 -18.25 -22.08 -32.83
N LYS A 364 -19.03 -21.62 -31.84
CA LYS A 364 -18.64 -21.56 -30.40
C LYS A 364 -19.78 -21.86 -29.41
N LYS A 365 -19.43 -22.11 -28.14
CA LYS A 365 -20.30 -22.63 -27.07
C LYS A 365 -21.07 -21.49 -26.36
N ARG A 366 -22.40 -21.59 -26.28
CA ARG A 366 -23.29 -20.66 -25.54
C ARG A 366 -23.09 -20.86 -24.03
N MET A 367 -22.89 -19.77 -23.29
CA MET A 367 -22.78 -19.76 -21.82
C MET A 367 -24.06 -19.14 -21.24
N GLY A 368 -25.02 -19.98 -20.83
CA GLY A 368 -26.31 -19.52 -20.29
C GLY A 368 -27.32 -19.06 -21.34
N THR A 369 -28.34 -18.31 -20.92
CA THR A 369 -29.44 -17.85 -21.78
C THR A 369 -29.05 -16.68 -22.68
N ASN A 370 -28.17 -15.75 -22.26
CA ASN A 370 -27.95 -14.52 -23.04
C ASN A 370 -26.49 -14.26 -23.44
N ARG A 371 -25.52 -15.17 -23.24
CA ARG A 371 -24.11 -14.83 -23.45
C ARG A 371 -23.38 -15.79 -24.39
N PHE A 372 -22.63 -15.22 -25.34
CA PHE A 372 -21.78 -15.93 -26.29
C PHE A 372 -20.31 -15.61 -26.01
N VAL A 373 -19.51 -16.64 -25.70
CA VAL A 373 -18.10 -16.49 -25.31
C VAL A 373 -17.21 -17.29 -26.24
N VAL A 374 -16.14 -16.66 -26.71
CA VAL A 374 -14.94 -17.33 -27.20
C VAL A 374 -14.07 -17.63 -25.99
N SER A 375 -13.82 -18.90 -25.66
CA SER A 375 -12.90 -19.20 -24.55
C SER A 375 -11.56 -18.51 -24.80
N LYS A 376 -11.09 -17.73 -23.81
CA LYS A 376 -9.72 -17.17 -23.81
C LYS A 376 -8.76 -18.32 -24.06
N GLY A 377 -7.95 -18.20 -25.11
CA GLY A 377 -7.21 -19.28 -25.77
C GLY A 377 -6.79 -20.45 -24.89
N GLY A 378 -7.64 -21.47 -24.77
CA GLY A 378 -7.30 -22.68 -24.03
C GLY A 378 -6.81 -22.48 -22.58
N PHE A 379 -6.43 -23.59 -21.97
CA PHE A 379 -5.92 -23.64 -20.60
C PHE A 379 -4.67 -22.78 -20.39
N PHE A 380 -3.76 -22.74 -21.36
CA PHE A 380 -2.45 -22.11 -21.24
C PHE A 380 -2.46 -20.58 -21.29
N VAL A 381 -3.40 -19.94 -22.02
CA VAL A 381 -3.48 -18.47 -22.07
C VAL A 381 -4.04 -17.87 -20.77
N ASN A 382 -4.79 -18.65 -19.98
CA ASN A 382 -5.30 -18.22 -18.68
C ASN A 382 -4.33 -18.52 -17.51
N GLY A 383 -3.04 -18.71 -17.82
CA GLY A 383 -2.00 -19.01 -16.84
C GLY A 383 -1.65 -20.50 -16.73
N GLY A 384 -2.28 -21.38 -17.52
CA GLY A 384 -1.99 -22.82 -17.52
C GLY A 384 -2.04 -23.42 -16.12
N TRP A 385 -1.09 -24.31 -15.83
CA TRP A 385 -0.96 -24.94 -14.51
C TRP A 385 -0.68 -23.94 -13.39
N HIS A 386 0.01 -22.83 -13.68
CA HIS A 386 0.26 -21.76 -12.70
C HIS A 386 -1.02 -20.98 -12.32
N GLY A 387 -1.99 -20.90 -13.23
CA GLY A 387 -3.29 -20.28 -13.00
C GLY A 387 -4.12 -21.02 -11.94
N ILE A 388 -3.97 -22.35 -11.84
CA ILE A 388 -4.66 -23.20 -10.86
C ILE A 388 -4.22 -22.86 -9.43
N TYR A 389 -2.93 -22.51 -9.24
CA TYR A 389 -2.36 -22.18 -7.94
C TYR A 389 -2.53 -20.72 -7.51
N ARG A 390 -3.27 -19.91 -8.28
CA ARG A 390 -3.61 -18.54 -7.84
C ARG A 390 -4.42 -18.59 -6.54
N GLY A 391 -3.99 -17.80 -5.56
CA GLY A 391 -4.59 -17.80 -4.22
C GLY A 391 -4.01 -18.83 -3.25
N LEU A 392 -2.96 -19.59 -3.64
CA LEU A 392 -2.32 -20.59 -2.78
C LEU A 392 -1.79 -19.98 -1.46
N GLY A 393 -1.20 -18.79 -1.49
CA GLY A 393 -0.67 -18.14 -0.29
C GLY A 393 -1.70 -17.95 0.82
N SER A 394 -2.94 -17.55 0.49
CA SER A 394 -4.03 -17.47 1.47
C SER A 394 -4.46 -18.84 2.00
N CYS A 395 -4.42 -19.88 1.17
CA CYS A 395 -4.72 -21.24 1.62
C CYS A 395 -3.67 -21.75 2.61
N VAL A 396 -2.38 -21.64 2.28
CA VAL A 396 -1.26 -22.15 3.10
C VAL A 396 -1.28 -21.53 4.50
N VAL A 397 -1.46 -20.21 4.58
CA VAL A 397 -1.52 -19.49 5.87
C VAL A 397 -2.67 -19.96 6.76
N ALA A 398 -3.80 -20.34 6.17
CA ALA A 398 -4.99 -20.74 6.92
C ALA A 398 -5.10 -22.24 7.19
N SER A 399 -4.41 -23.09 6.42
CA SER A 399 -4.55 -24.56 6.49
C SER A 399 -4.20 -25.13 7.86
N ALA A 400 -3.01 -24.84 8.40
CA ALA A 400 -2.57 -25.40 9.68
C ALA A 400 -3.40 -24.89 10.88
N PRO A 401 -3.67 -23.58 11.04
CA PRO A 401 -4.49 -23.10 12.16
C PRO A 401 -5.95 -23.55 12.06
N SER A 402 -6.50 -23.65 10.84
CA SER A 402 -7.86 -24.18 10.62
C SER A 402 -7.94 -25.66 11.00
N ALA A 403 -6.94 -26.48 10.66
CA ALA A 403 -6.89 -27.89 11.02
C ALA A 403 -6.74 -28.07 12.53
N ALA A 404 -5.88 -27.27 13.18
CA ALA A 404 -5.72 -27.30 14.63
C ALA A 404 -7.02 -26.99 15.36
N LEU A 405 -7.72 -25.91 14.97
CA LEU A 405 -9.03 -25.55 15.55
C LEU A 405 -10.08 -26.65 15.34
N PHE A 406 -10.10 -27.26 14.15
CA PHE A 406 -11.00 -28.37 13.84
C PHE A 406 -10.75 -29.54 14.78
N PHE A 407 -9.53 -30.08 14.84
CA PHE A 407 -9.24 -31.31 15.60
C PHE A 407 -9.38 -31.10 17.11
N VAL A 408 -8.90 -29.97 17.65
CA VAL A 408 -9.05 -29.65 19.08
C VAL A 408 -10.53 -29.58 19.47
N THR A 409 -11.34 -28.88 18.66
CA THR A 409 -12.78 -28.75 18.93
C THR A 409 -13.50 -30.08 18.74
N TYR A 410 -13.14 -30.83 17.69
CA TYR A 410 -13.70 -32.14 17.39
C TYR A 410 -13.47 -33.14 18.52
N ASP A 411 -12.23 -33.30 18.99
CA ASP A 411 -11.89 -34.28 20.02
C ASP A 411 -12.51 -33.91 21.37
N THR A 412 -12.51 -32.62 21.72
CA THR A 412 -13.17 -32.10 22.93
C THR A 412 -14.69 -32.34 22.89
N MET A 413 -15.34 -32.01 21.78
CA MET A 413 -16.78 -32.22 21.62
C MET A 413 -17.14 -33.70 21.55
N LYS A 414 -16.28 -34.53 20.97
CA LYS A 414 -16.47 -35.98 20.90
C LYS A 414 -16.37 -36.60 22.29
N ALA A 415 -15.39 -36.21 23.10
CA ALA A 415 -15.29 -36.65 24.50
C ALA A 415 -16.55 -36.27 25.29
N TYR A 416 -17.09 -35.08 25.06
CA TYR A 416 -18.30 -34.61 25.75
C TYR A 416 -19.61 -35.27 25.26
N THR A 417 -19.71 -35.60 23.97
CA THR A 417 -20.96 -36.10 23.35
C THR A 417 -21.08 -37.61 23.28
N LYS A 418 -19.99 -38.36 23.48
CA LYS A 418 -19.94 -39.82 23.36
C LYS A 418 -20.97 -40.55 24.23
N ASP A 419 -21.21 -40.05 25.44
CA ASP A 419 -22.12 -40.67 26.42
C ASP A 419 -23.49 -39.97 26.53
N LYS A 420 -23.66 -38.85 25.80
CA LYS A 420 -24.89 -38.01 25.86
C LYS A 420 -25.78 -38.14 24.63
N LEU A 421 -25.29 -38.75 23.55
CA LEU A 421 -26.03 -38.90 22.30
C LEU A 421 -26.32 -40.37 22.00
N PRO A 422 -27.48 -40.66 21.38
CA PRO A 422 -28.01 -42.02 21.27
C PRO A 422 -27.24 -42.94 20.30
N SER A 423 -26.32 -42.41 19.49
CA SER A 423 -25.45 -43.24 18.66
C SER A 423 -24.07 -42.61 18.45
N ALA A 424 -23.05 -43.46 18.30
CA ALA A 424 -21.69 -43.04 18.00
C ALA A 424 -21.63 -42.19 16.72
N SER A 425 -22.38 -42.58 15.67
CA SER A 425 -22.45 -41.82 14.42
C SER A 425 -22.98 -40.41 14.62
N ILE A 426 -24.03 -40.23 15.44
CA ILE A 426 -24.59 -38.90 15.74
C ILE A 426 -23.59 -38.08 16.58
N SER A 427 -22.88 -38.68 17.53
CA SER A 427 -21.81 -38.01 18.28
C SER A 427 -20.68 -37.52 17.36
N HIS A 428 -20.22 -38.34 16.43
CA HIS A 428 -19.22 -37.94 15.44
C HIS A 428 -19.72 -36.79 14.54
N MET A 429 -20.97 -36.82 14.11
CA MET A 429 -21.58 -35.80 13.26
C MET A 429 -21.69 -34.43 13.96
N VAL A 430 -22.17 -34.41 15.21
CA VAL A 430 -22.29 -33.17 15.99
C VAL A 430 -20.91 -32.59 16.29
N SER A 431 -19.97 -33.41 16.73
CA SER A 431 -18.61 -32.98 17.04
C SER A 431 -17.86 -32.46 15.82
N ALA A 432 -18.00 -33.13 14.67
CA ALA A 432 -17.41 -32.66 13.40
C ALA A 432 -18.03 -31.35 12.93
N SER A 433 -19.36 -31.19 13.08
CA SER A 433 -20.04 -29.93 12.72
C SER A 433 -19.58 -28.76 13.60
N MET A 434 -19.36 -28.98 14.90
CA MET A 434 -18.80 -27.95 15.79
C MET A 434 -17.35 -27.61 15.45
N GLY A 435 -16.54 -28.63 15.14
CA GLY A 435 -15.18 -28.45 14.63
C GLY A 435 -15.14 -27.61 13.35
N GLU A 436 -16.07 -27.84 12.41
CA GLU A 436 -16.16 -27.06 11.18
C GLU A 436 -16.51 -25.58 11.43
N ILE A 437 -17.41 -25.30 12.38
CA ILE A 437 -17.76 -23.92 12.74
C ILE A 437 -16.55 -23.20 13.35
N ALA A 438 -15.81 -23.85 14.25
CA ALA A 438 -14.59 -23.30 14.83
C ALA A 438 -13.52 -23.05 13.75
N ALA A 439 -13.31 -24.01 12.85
CA ALA A 439 -12.39 -23.89 11.72
C ALA A 439 -12.76 -22.75 10.76
N CYS A 440 -14.06 -22.49 10.56
CA CYS A 440 -14.52 -21.38 9.73
C CYS A 440 -13.96 -20.02 10.18
N LEU A 441 -13.68 -19.81 11.49
CA LEU A 441 -13.17 -18.54 12.03
C LEU A 441 -11.88 -18.08 11.33
N VAL A 442 -11.03 -19.03 10.96
CA VAL A 442 -9.78 -18.78 10.23
C VAL A 442 -9.97 -18.97 8.73
N ARG A 443 -10.77 -19.97 8.32
CA ARG A 443 -10.91 -20.37 6.93
C ARG A 443 -11.70 -19.38 6.08
N VAL A 444 -12.75 -18.75 6.61
CA VAL A 444 -13.62 -17.84 5.83
C VAL A 444 -12.85 -16.61 5.30
N PRO A 445 -12.07 -15.88 6.11
CA PRO A 445 -11.23 -14.78 5.60
C PRO A 445 -10.27 -15.21 4.48
N ALA A 446 -9.62 -16.37 4.65
CA ALA A 446 -8.72 -16.91 3.65
C ALA A 446 -9.44 -17.32 2.35
N GLU A 447 -10.63 -17.91 2.46
CA GLU A 447 -11.46 -18.25 1.31
C GLU A 447 -11.95 -17.00 0.57
N VAL A 448 -12.34 -15.92 1.26
CA VAL A 448 -12.72 -14.65 0.60
C VAL A 448 -11.56 -14.12 -0.25
N ILE A 449 -10.35 -14.10 0.30
CA ILE A 449 -9.14 -13.62 -0.41
C ILE A 449 -8.81 -14.54 -1.60
N LYS A 450 -8.87 -15.86 -1.39
CA LYS A 450 -8.63 -16.87 -2.43
C LYS A 450 -9.61 -16.71 -3.58
N GLN A 451 -10.92 -16.68 -3.29
CA GLN A 451 -11.97 -16.62 -4.30
C GLN A 451 -11.85 -15.35 -5.15
N ARG A 452 -11.62 -14.19 -4.53
CA ARG A 452 -11.40 -12.92 -5.26
C ARG A 452 -10.16 -12.96 -6.15
N THR A 453 -9.08 -13.58 -5.68
CA THR A 453 -7.84 -13.74 -6.45
C THR A 453 -8.01 -14.71 -7.63
N GLN A 454 -8.72 -15.82 -7.44
CA GLN A 454 -8.99 -16.81 -8.49
C GLN A 454 -9.96 -16.28 -9.55
N ALA A 455 -10.93 -15.46 -9.16
CA ALA A 455 -11.83 -14.77 -10.06
C ALA A 455 -11.16 -13.61 -10.82
N GLY A 456 -9.89 -13.29 -10.53
CA GLY A 456 -9.16 -12.21 -11.19
C GLY A 456 -9.64 -10.81 -10.77
N ILE A 457 -10.34 -10.69 -9.63
CA ILE A 457 -10.76 -9.40 -9.09
C ILE A 457 -9.50 -8.60 -8.73
N LEU A 458 -9.44 -7.37 -9.23
CA LEU A 458 -8.33 -6.47 -8.98
C LEU A 458 -8.41 -5.93 -7.55
N GLY A 459 -7.37 -6.20 -6.77
CA GLY A 459 -7.20 -5.66 -5.42
C GLY A 459 -6.49 -4.30 -5.45
N ALA A 460 -5.99 -3.88 -4.28
CA ALA A 460 -5.23 -2.64 -4.15
C ALA A 460 -4.05 -2.60 -5.14
N GLY A 461 -3.90 -1.47 -5.86
CA GLY A 461 -2.86 -1.30 -6.87
C GLY A 461 -3.15 -1.93 -8.25
N ASN A 462 -4.39 -2.34 -8.55
CA ASN A 462 -4.78 -2.96 -9.83
C ASN A 462 -4.09 -4.30 -10.13
N VAL A 463 -3.74 -5.07 -9.10
CA VAL A 463 -3.14 -6.41 -9.26
C VAL A 463 -4.08 -7.44 -8.60
N SER A 464 -4.19 -8.65 -9.16
CA SER A 464 -4.99 -9.75 -8.58
C SER A 464 -4.08 -10.77 -7.89
N THR A 465 -3.68 -10.46 -6.64
CA THR A 465 -2.89 -11.33 -5.75
C THR A 465 -3.61 -11.47 -4.40
N SER A 466 -3.26 -12.49 -3.62
CA SER A 466 -3.80 -12.65 -2.26
C SER A 466 -3.51 -11.42 -1.39
N TRP A 467 -2.31 -10.83 -1.53
CA TRP A 467 -1.91 -9.65 -0.77
C TRP A 467 -2.69 -8.39 -1.19
N SER A 468 -2.83 -8.13 -2.49
CA SER A 468 -3.58 -6.97 -2.96
C SER A 468 -5.08 -7.04 -2.63
N ASN A 469 -5.67 -8.24 -2.68
CA ASN A 469 -7.06 -8.45 -2.26
C ASN A 469 -7.25 -8.33 -0.74
N LEU A 470 -6.28 -8.79 0.06
CA LEU A 470 -6.29 -8.55 1.51
C LEU A 470 -6.21 -7.05 1.81
N LEU A 471 -5.25 -6.32 1.22
CA LEU A 471 -5.12 -4.87 1.40
C LEU A 471 -6.39 -4.11 0.98
N TYR A 472 -7.04 -4.52 -0.11
CA TYR A 472 -8.30 -3.94 -0.55
C TYR A 472 -9.40 -4.06 0.53
N LEU A 473 -9.52 -5.23 1.17
CA LEU A 473 -10.49 -5.48 2.25
C LEU A 473 -10.12 -4.73 3.53
N LEU A 474 -8.84 -4.66 3.87
CA LEU A 474 -8.32 -3.94 5.06
C LEU A 474 -8.47 -2.43 4.95
N GLN A 475 -8.37 -1.87 3.75
CA GLN A 475 -8.56 -0.44 3.48
C GLN A 475 -10.04 -0.02 3.54
N ASN A 476 -10.97 -0.97 3.69
CA ASN A 476 -12.41 -0.75 3.71
C ASN A 476 -12.91 0.12 2.53
N GLN A 477 -12.33 -0.05 1.33
CA GLN A 477 -12.73 0.75 0.16
C GLN A 477 -14.18 0.49 -0.25
N SER A 478 -14.77 -0.64 0.15
CA SER A 478 -16.18 -0.95 -0.06
C SER A 478 -17.14 -0.25 0.90
N GLY A 479 -16.64 0.39 1.97
CA GLY A 479 -17.47 1.11 2.96
C GLY A 479 -18.22 0.21 3.97
N GLU A 480 -18.12 -1.11 3.87
CA GLU A 480 -18.90 -2.06 4.70
C GLU A 480 -18.30 -2.36 6.08
N GLY A 481 -17.04 -2.00 6.31
CA GLY A 481 -16.25 -2.31 7.51
C GLY A 481 -15.33 -3.52 7.30
N VAL A 482 -14.10 -3.47 7.84
CA VAL A 482 -13.05 -4.49 7.60
C VAL A 482 -13.48 -5.90 8.01
N LEU A 483 -14.04 -6.04 9.21
CA LEU A 483 -14.51 -7.35 9.71
C LEU A 483 -15.62 -7.91 8.84
N ARG A 484 -16.55 -7.06 8.39
CA ARG A 484 -17.68 -7.49 7.55
C ARG A 484 -17.23 -7.88 6.14
N GLY A 485 -16.19 -7.23 5.61
CA GLY A 485 -15.58 -7.60 4.33
C GLY A 485 -14.82 -8.94 4.38
N LEU A 486 -14.03 -9.18 5.44
CA LEU A 486 -13.26 -10.42 5.60
C LEU A 486 -14.15 -11.63 5.90
N TYR A 487 -15.23 -11.45 6.65
CA TYR A 487 -16.18 -12.51 6.98
C TYR A 487 -17.39 -12.58 6.03
N ARG A 488 -17.25 -12.02 4.83
CA ARG A 488 -18.29 -12.07 3.81
C ARG A 488 -18.55 -13.52 3.40
N GLY A 489 -19.80 -13.98 3.53
CA GLY A 489 -20.16 -15.37 3.26
C GLY A 489 -19.92 -16.34 4.43
N TRP A 490 -19.72 -15.83 5.65
CA TRP A 490 -19.66 -16.65 6.88
C TRP A 490 -20.84 -17.62 6.99
N ASN A 491 -22.06 -17.07 6.98
CA ASN A 491 -23.28 -17.85 7.14
C ASN A 491 -23.45 -18.89 6.02
N THR A 492 -23.14 -18.54 4.77
CA THR A 492 -23.27 -19.46 3.64
C THR A 492 -22.16 -20.51 3.59
N THR A 493 -21.01 -20.23 4.19
CA THR A 493 -19.95 -21.22 4.38
C THR A 493 -20.39 -22.26 5.40
N ILE A 494 -20.85 -21.84 6.59
CA ILE A 494 -21.36 -22.77 7.60
C ILE A 494 -22.53 -23.60 7.03
N LEU A 495 -23.44 -22.94 6.31
CA LEU A 495 -24.59 -23.61 5.69
C LEU A 495 -24.16 -24.68 4.69
N ARG A 496 -22.99 -24.56 4.04
CA ARG A 496 -22.41 -25.58 3.16
C ARG A 496 -21.72 -26.70 3.93
N GLU A 497 -20.93 -26.34 4.94
CA GLU A 497 -20.04 -27.26 5.66
C GLU A 497 -20.79 -28.25 6.55
N ILE A 498 -21.81 -27.79 7.27
CA ILE A 498 -22.57 -28.68 8.15
C ILE A 498 -23.24 -29.80 7.34
N PRO A 499 -24.01 -29.52 6.26
CA PRO A 499 -24.56 -30.58 5.42
C PRO A 499 -23.50 -31.45 4.76
N PHE A 500 -22.35 -30.88 4.36
CA PHE A 500 -21.27 -31.66 3.76
C PHE A 500 -20.75 -32.73 4.73
N THR A 501 -20.45 -32.34 5.97
CA THR A 501 -19.99 -33.23 7.04
C THR A 501 -21.05 -34.25 7.44
N MET A 502 -22.31 -33.83 7.53
CA MET A 502 -23.45 -34.69 7.87
C MET A 502 -23.75 -35.75 6.81
N ILE A 503 -23.33 -35.54 5.55
CA ILE A 503 -23.45 -36.51 4.47
C ILE A 503 -22.20 -37.39 4.39
N GLN A 504 -21.02 -36.78 4.44
CA GLN A 504 -19.75 -37.46 4.21
C GLN A 504 -19.47 -38.55 5.24
N PHE A 505 -19.56 -38.24 6.54
CA PHE A 505 -19.19 -39.20 7.58
C PHE A 505 -20.12 -40.43 7.66
N PRO A 506 -21.46 -40.28 7.66
CA PRO A 506 -22.35 -41.43 7.67
C PRO A 506 -22.23 -42.29 6.40
N LEU A 507 -22.08 -41.65 5.25
CA LEU A 507 -21.92 -42.36 3.98
C LEU A 507 -20.58 -43.11 3.93
N TYR A 508 -19.50 -42.51 4.45
CA TYR A 508 -18.21 -43.16 4.59
C TYR A 508 -18.30 -44.41 5.47
N GLU A 509 -18.90 -44.30 6.65
CA GLU A 509 -19.09 -45.42 7.58
C GLU A 509 -19.97 -46.52 6.99
N TYR A 510 -21.05 -46.16 6.28
CA TYR A 510 -21.92 -47.11 5.61
C TYR A 510 -21.18 -47.88 4.50
N LEU A 511 -20.44 -47.18 3.64
CA LEU A 511 -19.66 -47.79 2.55
C LEU A 511 -18.56 -48.70 3.11
N LYS A 512 -17.90 -48.29 4.20
CA LYS A 512 -16.89 -49.09 4.90
C LYS A 512 -17.49 -50.38 5.47
N LYS A 513 -18.66 -50.30 6.12
CA LYS A 513 -19.36 -51.49 6.66
C LYS A 513 -19.82 -52.44 5.56
N LEU A 514 -20.39 -51.90 4.47
CA LEU A 514 -20.89 -52.70 3.36
C LEU A 514 -19.77 -53.46 2.64
N TRP A 515 -18.62 -52.81 2.44
CA TRP A 515 -17.46 -53.46 1.83
C TRP A 515 -16.78 -54.44 2.80
N GLY A 516 -16.66 -54.09 4.09
CA GLY A 516 -16.13 -55.00 5.11
C GLY A 516 -16.98 -56.26 5.28
N SER A 517 -18.31 -56.15 5.19
CA SER A 517 -19.21 -57.31 5.24
C SER A 517 -19.14 -58.19 3.99
N HIS A 518 -18.83 -57.61 2.83
CA HIS A 518 -18.64 -58.35 1.59
C HIS A 518 -17.32 -59.14 1.57
N GLU A 519 -16.26 -58.62 2.21
CA GLU A 519 -14.95 -59.29 2.27
C GLU A 519 -14.72 -60.11 3.56
N GLN A 520 -15.67 -60.11 4.50
CA GLN A 520 -15.54 -60.73 5.83
C GLN A 520 -14.31 -60.27 6.63
N VAL A 521 -13.97 -58.98 6.58
CA VAL A 521 -12.83 -58.39 7.31
C VAL A 521 -13.31 -57.30 8.25
N GLU A 522 -12.87 -57.33 9.52
CA GLU A 522 -13.23 -56.31 10.53
C GLU A 522 -12.66 -54.92 10.22
N GLN A 523 -11.52 -54.84 9.53
CA GLN A 523 -10.89 -53.59 9.12
C GLN A 523 -10.46 -53.65 7.65
N LEU A 524 -11.03 -52.76 6.84
CA LEU A 524 -10.65 -52.59 5.44
C LEU A 524 -9.21 -52.07 5.34
N SER A 525 -8.51 -52.50 4.28
CA SER A 525 -7.22 -51.91 3.94
C SER A 525 -7.35 -50.41 3.69
N LEU A 526 -6.30 -49.69 4.04
CA LEU A 526 -6.19 -48.24 3.96
C LEU A 526 -6.57 -47.65 2.58
N LEU A 527 -6.08 -48.26 1.50
CA LEU A 527 -6.47 -47.90 0.13
C LEU A 527 -7.99 -48.05 -0.14
N LYS A 528 -8.62 -49.11 0.38
CA LYS A 528 -10.07 -49.33 0.25
C LYS A 528 -10.85 -48.31 1.11
N GLY A 529 -10.33 -47.99 2.29
CA GLY A 529 -10.82 -46.88 3.11
C GLY A 529 -10.76 -45.54 2.37
N ALA A 530 -9.66 -45.26 1.68
CA ALA A 530 -9.51 -44.05 0.88
C ALA A 530 -10.49 -43.98 -0.29
N ILE A 531 -10.78 -45.11 -0.94
CA ILE A 531 -11.84 -45.20 -1.98
C ILE A 531 -13.21 -44.89 -1.38
N CYS A 532 -13.58 -45.49 -0.24
CA CYS A 532 -14.82 -45.18 0.45
C CYS A 532 -14.92 -43.69 0.83
N GLY A 533 -13.82 -43.09 1.30
CA GLY A 533 -13.74 -41.66 1.64
C GLY A 533 -13.87 -40.76 0.42
N SER A 534 -13.24 -41.14 -0.69
CA SER A 534 -13.29 -40.44 -1.98
C SER A 534 -14.70 -40.43 -2.58
N VAL A 535 -15.41 -41.56 -2.51
CA VAL A 535 -16.81 -41.68 -2.95
C VAL A 535 -17.74 -40.88 -2.03
N ALA A 536 -17.61 -41.04 -0.71
CA ALA A 536 -18.45 -40.32 0.24
C ALA A 536 -18.27 -38.79 0.15
N GLY A 537 -17.03 -38.33 0.05
CA GLY A 537 -16.71 -36.91 -0.17
C GLY A 537 -17.21 -36.40 -1.51
N GLY A 538 -17.10 -37.20 -2.58
CA GLY A 538 -17.60 -36.86 -3.91
C GLY A 538 -19.12 -36.70 -3.97
N VAL A 539 -19.87 -37.56 -3.27
CA VAL A 539 -21.34 -37.48 -3.14
C VAL A 539 -21.75 -36.28 -2.28
N ALA A 540 -21.10 -36.07 -1.13
CA ALA A 540 -21.33 -34.90 -0.30
C ALA A 540 -21.04 -33.60 -1.07
N ALA A 541 -20.00 -33.59 -1.90
CA ALA A 541 -19.69 -32.50 -2.80
C ALA A 541 -20.78 -32.29 -3.84
N ALA A 542 -21.28 -33.34 -4.49
CA ALA A 542 -22.34 -33.19 -5.48
C ALA A 542 -23.58 -32.53 -4.86
N LEU A 543 -24.02 -33.02 -3.69
CA LEU A 543 -25.25 -32.58 -3.00
C LEU A 543 -25.15 -31.17 -2.42
N THR A 544 -23.96 -30.73 -1.99
CA THR A 544 -23.76 -29.38 -1.42
C THR A 544 -23.34 -28.33 -2.44
N THR A 545 -23.24 -28.68 -3.72
CA THR A 545 -22.84 -27.75 -4.80
C THR A 545 -23.72 -26.50 -4.87
N PRO A 546 -25.07 -26.57 -4.73
CA PRO A 546 -25.91 -25.38 -4.71
C PRO A 546 -25.48 -24.33 -3.67
N LEU A 547 -25.12 -24.77 -2.48
CA LEU A 547 -24.69 -23.91 -1.38
C LEU A 547 -23.31 -23.31 -1.64
N ASP A 548 -22.43 -24.06 -2.30
CA ASP A 548 -21.10 -23.61 -2.72
C ASP A 548 -21.16 -22.53 -3.81
N VAL A 549 -22.07 -22.67 -4.78
CA VAL A 549 -22.31 -21.65 -5.83
C VAL A 549 -22.80 -20.35 -5.18
N ILE A 550 -23.78 -20.44 -4.27
CA ILE A 550 -24.32 -19.28 -3.54
C ILE A 550 -23.23 -18.60 -2.72
N LYS A 551 -22.47 -19.38 -1.94
CA LYS A 551 -21.34 -18.89 -1.16
C LYS A 551 -20.34 -18.14 -2.04
N THR A 552 -19.93 -18.73 -3.15
CA THR A 552 -18.94 -18.15 -4.06
C THR A 552 -19.43 -16.83 -4.66
N ARG A 553 -20.70 -16.77 -5.09
CA ARG A 553 -21.32 -15.54 -5.62
C ARG A 553 -21.38 -14.42 -4.58
N ILE A 554 -21.65 -14.74 -3.31
CA ILE A 554 -21.61 -13.76 -2.21
C ILE A 554 -20.19 -13.25 -1.95
N MET A 555 -19.18 -14.14 -1.94
CA MET A 555 -17.78 -13.75 -1.69
C MET A 555 -17.20 -12.87 -2.81
N LEU A 556 -17.71 -13.03 -4.04
CA LEU A 556 -17.28 -12.29 -5.23
C LEU A 556 -18.07 -11.00 -5.48
N SER A 557 -19.20 -10.77 -4.82
CA SER A 557 -19.96 -9.53 -5.02
C SER A 557 -19.10 -8.30 -4.66
N HIS A 558 -19.35 -7.15 -5.29
CA HIS A 558 -18.71 -5.91 -4.86
C HIS A 558 -19.46 -5.32 -3.65
N GLU A 559 -20.79 -5.33 -3.72
CA GLU A 559 -21.70 -4.83 -2.70
C GLU A 559 -22.33 -5.95 -1.87
N ARG A 560 -22.89 -5.58 -0.72
CA ARG A 560 -23.66 -6.48 0.13
C ARG A 560 -24.99 -6.84 -0.52
N VAL A 561 -25.12 -8.11 -0.88
CA VAL A 561 -26.36 -8.66 -1.42
C VAL A 561 -27.02 -9.54 -0.36
N SER A 562 -28.32 -9.35 -0.14
CA SER A 562 -29.11 -10.28 0.67
C SER A 562 -29.11 -11.67 0.02
N LEU A 563 -29.04 -12.73 0.83
CA LEU A 563 -29.11 -14.11 0.36
C LEU A 563 -30.37 -14.37 -0.48
N SER A 564 -31.52 -13.89 -0.01
CA SER A 564 -32.80 -14.05 -0.71
C SER A 564 -32.83 -13.29 -2.05
N HIS A 565 -32.28 -12.07 -2.06
CA HIS A 565 -32.17 -11.27 -3.26
C HIS A 565 -31.25 -11.96 -4.28
N LEU A 566 -30.07 -12.42 -3.87
CA LEU A 566 -29.13 -13.09 -4.74
C LEU A 566 -29.71 -14.37 -5.36
N ILE A 567 -30.36 -15.22 -4.57
CA ILE A 567 -30.99 -16.45 -5.06
C ILE A 567 -32.10 -16.11 -6.08
N THR A 568 -32.92 -15.11 -5.78
CA THR A 568 -33.99 -14.66 -6.69
C THR A 568 -33.43 -14.13 -8.00
N THR A 569 -32.36 -13.33 -7.95
CA THR A 569 -31.66 -12.79 -9.12
C THR A 569 -31.01 -13.91 -9.94
N MET A 570 -30.35 -14.87 -9.30
CA MET A 570 -29.76 -16.04 -9.98
C MET A 570 -30.82 -16.88 -10.71
N ILE A 571 -31.96 -17.13 -10.08
CA ILE A 571 -33.06 -17.88 -10.69
C ILE A 571 -33.67 -17.08 -11.85
N ARG A 572 -33.90 -15.78 -11.68
CA ARG A 572 -34.49 -14.92 -12.73
C ARG A 572 -33.59 -14.76 -13.96
N HIS A 573 -32.28 -14.58 -13.78
CA HIS A 573 -31.37 -14.26 -14.87
C HIS A 573 -30.69 -15.50 -15.50
N GLU A 574 -30.33 -16.51 -14.69
CA GLU A 574 -29.54 -17.67 -15.13
C GLU A 574 -30.33 -19.01 -15.09
N GLY A 575 -31.48 -19.03 -14.43
CA GLY A 575 -32.34 -20.22 -14.27
C GLY A 575 -31.84 -21.22 -13.21
N TYR A 576 -32.66 -22.23 -12.90
CA TYR A 576 -32.37 -23.19 -11.81
C TYR A 576 -31.11 -24.05 -12.01
N ARG A 577 -30.63 -24.21 -13.25
CA ARG A 577 -29.44 -25.04 -13.55
C ARG A 577 -28.13 -24.40 -13.05
N VAL A 578 -28.13 -23.09 -12.76
CA VAL A 578 -26.95 -22.37 -12.27
C VAL A 578 -26.39 -22.95 -10.97
N PHE A 579 -27.26 -23.49 -10.10
CA PHE A 579 -26.86 -24.04 -8.81
C PHE A 579 -26.04 -25.34 -8.91
N LEU A 580 -26.01 -25.97 -10.09
CA LEU A 580 -25.20 -27.16 -10.37
C LEU A 580 -23.94 -26.85 -11.19
N ASN A 581 -23.67 -25.57 -11.48
CA ASN A 581 -22.47 -25.18 -12.20
C ASN A 581 -21.22 -25.54 -11.39
N GLY A 582 -20.31 -26.29 -12.02
CA GLY A 582 -19.07 -26.72 -11.38
C GLY A 582 -19.16 -28.01 -10.56
N VAL A 583 -20.32 -28.70 -10.54
CA VAL A 583 -20.50 -29.97 -9.81
C VAL A 583 -19.45 -31.01 -10.20
N GLY A 584 -19.17 -31.20 -11.49
CA GLY A 584 -18.18 -32.15 -11.99
C GLY A 584 -16.76 -31.86 -11.47
N PRO A 585 -16.19 -30.66 -11.74
CA PRO A 585 -14.89 -30.26 -11.19
C PRO A 585 -14.80 -30.34 -9.67
N ARG A 586 -15.86 -29.96 -8.94
CA ARG A 586 -15.89 -29.99 -7.47
C ARG A 586 -15.86 -31.40 -6.91
N THR A 587 -16.68 -32.31 -7.46
CA THR A 587 -16.69 -33.72 -7.09
C THR A 587 -15.33 -34.35 -7.41
N CYS A 588 -14.77 -34.10 -8.59
CA CYS A 588 -13.45 -34.62 -8.97
C CYS A 588 -12.33 -34.14 -8.04
N TRP A 589 -12.29 -32.84 -7.72
CA TRP A 589 -11.30 -32.26 -6.80
C TRP A 589 -11.39 -32.85 -5.39
N ILE A 590 -12.60 -32.97 -4.83
CA ILE A 590 -12.79 -33.52 -3.48
C ILE A 590 -12.47 -35.01 -3.44
N SER A 591 -12.87 -35.76 -4.46
CA SER A 591 -12.54 -37.18 -4.57
C SER A 591 -11.04 -37.43 -4.71
N ALA A 592 -10.32 -36.63 -5.51
CA ALA A 592 -8.86 -36.71 -5.64
C ALA A 592 -8.13 -36.22 -4.38
N GLY A 593 -8.58 -35.12 -3.80
CA GLY A 593 -8.02 -34.56 -2.56
C GLY A 593 -8.15 -35.51 -1.38
N GLY A 594 -9.27 -36.24 -1.26
CA GLY A 594 -9.44 -37.28 -0.24
C GLY A 594 -8.44 -38.44 -0.39
N ALA A 595 -8.16 -38.87 -1.62
CA ALA A 595 -7.18 -39.92 -1.88
C ALA A 595 -5.74 -39.46 -1.59
N ILE A 596 -5.38 -38.23 -1.98
CA ILE A 596 -4.05 -37.65 -1.72
C ILE A 596 -3.85 -37.41 -0.21
N PHE A 597 -4.84 -36.80 0.46
CA PHE A 597 -4.77 -36.52 1.89
C PHE A 597 -4.56 -37.80 2.72
N LEU A 598 -5.33 -38.85 2.42
CA LEU A 598 -5.19 -40.13 3.12
C LEU A 598 -3.89 -40.85 2.77
N GLY A 599 -3.46 -40.82 1.49
CA GLY A 599 -2.15 -41.37 1.10
C GLY A 599 -0.97 -40.67 1.78
N CYS A 600 -1.00 -39.33 1.88
CA CYS A 600 0.00 -38.57 2.63
C CYS A 600 -0.09 -38.83 4.14
N TYR A 601 -1.30 -38.90 4.70
CA TYR A 601 -1.49 -39.25 6.10
C TYR A 601 -0.92 -40.63 6.42
N GLU A 602 -1.08 -41.61 5.53
CA GLU A 602 -0.54 -42.97 5.68
C GLU A 602 0.97 -43.04 5.54
N LEU A 603 1.56 -42.34 4.58
CA LEU A 603 3.02 -42.24 4.46
C LEU A 603 3.62 -41.63 5.72
N CYS A 604 3.06 -40.51 6.19
CA CYS A 604 3.51 -39.88 7.43
C CYS A 604 3.25 -40.78 8.64
N SER A 605 2.05 -41.36 8.76
CA SER A 605 1.67 -42.21 9.88
C SER A 605 2.45 -43.52 9.93
N SER A 606 2.79 -44.14 8.80
CA SER A 606 3.62 -45.36 8.74
C SER A 606 5.09 -45.09 9.04
N GLN A 607 5.63 -43.94 8.61
CA GLN A 607 6.96 -43.46 9.03
C GLN A 607 6.96 -43.15 10.53
N LEU A 608 5.94 -42.48 11.05
CA LEU A 608 5.78 -42.23 12.49
C LEU A 608 5.55 -43.52 13.31
N SER A 609 4.86 -44.52 12.76
CA SER A 609 4.59 -45.79 13.44
C SER A 609 5.78 -46.76 13.41
N SER A 610 6.66 -46.64 12.40
CA SER A 610 7.96 -47.34 12.37
C SER A 610 9.00 -46.66 13.26
N MET A 611 8.82 -45.35 13.52
CA MET A 611 9.51 -44.58 14.55
C MET A 611 8.87 -44.78 15.94
N SER A 612 9.11 -45.97 16.51
CA SER A 612 9.20 -46.25 17.95
C SER A 612 8.01 -46.94 18.67
N PRO A 613 8.32 -48.01 19.42
CA PRO A 613 7.58 -48.43 20.62
C PRO A 613 7.49 -47.35 21.72
N VAL A 614 8.35 -46.32 21.64
CA VAL A 614 8.51 -45.24 22.63
C VAL A 614 7.31 -44.29 22.64
N MET A 615 6.68 -44.02 21.49
CA MET A 615 5.48 -43.16 21.42
C MET A 615 4.23 -43.81 22.03
N LYS A 616 4.10 -45.14 21.98
CA LYS A 616 2.99 -45.86 22.66
C LYS A 616 3.08 -45.74 24.18
N GLN A 617 4.27 -45.60 24.73
CA GLN A 617 4.50 -45.45 26.18
C GLN A 617 4.16 -44.01 26.64
N ALA A 618 4.40 -43.01 25.79
CA ALA A 618 4.00 -41.62 26.03
C ALA A 618 2.48 -41.41 25.94
N GLU A 619 1.79 -42.07 25.00
CA GLU A 619 0.33 -41.95 24.84
C GLU A 619 -0.46 -42.56 26.02
N ILE A 620 0.03 -43.67 26.59
CA ILE A 620 -0.57 -44.32 27.76
C ILE A 620 -0.34 -43.49 29.04
N SER A 621 0.81 -42.80 29.15
CA SER A 621 1.11 -41.92 30.28
C SER A 621 0.31 -40.59 30.25
N ALA A 622 -0.04 -40.09 29.06
CA ALA A 622 -0.81 -38.85 28.90
C ALA A 622 -2.32 -39.03 29.16
N ARG A 623 -2.86 -40.24 28.94
CA ARG A 623 -4.28 -40.55 29.20
C ARG A 623 -4.63 -40.74 30.68
N SER A 624 -3.65 -41.01 31.54
CA SER A 624 -3.87 -41.30 32.97
C SER A 624 -3.74 -40.08 33.89
N THR A 625 -3.37 -38.91 33.39
CA THR A 625 -2.92 -37.76 34.20
C THR A 625 -3.71 -36.46 34.02
N VAL A 626 -4.97 -36.50 33.56
CA VAL A 626 -5.81 -35.28 33.50
C VAL A 626 -7.16 -35.46 34.21
N PRO A 627 -7.24 -35.14 35.51
CA PRO A 627 -8.48 -34.74 36.16
C PRO A 627 -8.63 -33.21 36.05
N ASP A 628 -9.36 -32.72 35.04
CA ASP A 628 -10.35 -31.63 35.14
C ASP A 628 -10.79 -31.17 33.74
N LEU A 629 -11.77 -31.88 33.20
CA LEU A 629 -12.53 -31.49 32.01
C LEU A 629 -13.40 -30.22 32.26
N SER A 630 -13.55 -29.82 33.53
CA SER A 630 -14.24 -28.61 33.99
C SER A 630 -13.50 -27.33 33.57
N PHE A 631 -12.17 -27.29 33.70
CA PHE A 631 -11.36 -26.12 33.36
C PHE A 631 -11.35 -25.82 31.85
N ALA A 632 -11.38 -26.85 30.99
CA ALA A 632 -11.48 -26.67 29.55
C ALA A 632 -12.89 -26.21 29.10
N ILE A 633 -13.94 -26.68 29.77
CA ILE A 633 -15.33 -26.27 29.50
C ILE A 633 -15.60 -24.86 30.04
N GLU A 634 -15.10 -24.51 31.22
CA GLU A 634 -15.14 -23.14 31.76
C GLU A 634 -14.27 -22.19 30.94
N SER A 635 -13.09 -22.61 30.48
CA SER A 635 -12.27 -21.82 29.55
C SER A 635 -12.97 -21.63 28.21
N CYS A 636 -13.64 -22.65 27.65
CA CYS A 636 -14.38 -22.51 26.40
C CYS A 636 -15.66 -21.68 26.54
N MET A 637 -16.37 -21.77 27.68
CA MET A 637 -17.51 -20.90 27.99
C MET A 637 -17.06 -19.47 28.30
N TRP A 638 -15.92 -19.28 28.97
CA TRP A 638 -15.29 -17.99 29.21
C TRP A 638 -14.77 -17.35 27.91
N ILE A 639 -14.23 -18.14 26.98
CA ILE A 639 -13.83 -17.72 25.63
C ILE A 639 -15.05 -17.37 24.77
N CYS A 640 -16.16 -18.11 24.89
CA CYS A 640 -17.42 -17.82 24.20
C CYS A 640 -18.19 -16.63 24.79
N GLN A 641 -18.09 -16.39 26.11
CA GLN A 641 -18.74 -15.27 26.81
C GLN A 641 -17.91 -13.98 26.76
N ASN A 642 -16.58 -14.06 26.63
CA ASN A 642 -15.69 -12.92 26.45
C ASN A 642 -15.28 -12.76 24.98
N LEU A 643 -16.25 -12.37 24.14
CA LEU A 643 -16.01 -11.95 22.75
C LEU A 643 -14.92 -10.86 22.62
N GLU A 644 -14.64 -10.10 23.69
CA GLU A 644 -13.58 -9.10 23.75
C GLU A 644 -12.17 -9.69 23.76
N PHE A 645 -11.94 -10.88 24.31
CA PHE A 645 -10.61 -11.50 24.37
C PHE A 645 -10.18 -12.09 23.01
N LEU A 646 -11.13 -12.67 22.26
CA LEU A 646 -10.94 -13.11 20.86
C LEU A 646 -10.85 -11.93 19.89
N LEU A 647 -11.52 -10.79 20.19
CA LEU A 647 -11.27 -9.54 19.49
C LEU A 647 -9.85 -9.03 19.75
N THR A 648 -9.32 -9.21 20.96
CA THR A 648 -7.97 -8.78 21.34
C THR A 648 -6.91 -9.68 20.71
N PHE A 649 -7.13 -10.99 20.61
CA PHE A 649 -6.26 -11.93 19.90
C PHE A 649 -6.26 -11.70 18.38
N ASN A 650 -7.44 -11.44 17.79
CA ASN A 650 -7.53 -11.01 16.40
C ASN A 650 -6.92 -9.62 16.19
N LEU A 651 -7.06 -8.67 17.12
CA LEU A 651 -6.41 -7.35 17.09
C LEU A 651 -4.89 -7.45 17.27
N LEU A 652 -4.38 -8.48 17.95
CA LEU A 652 -2.95 -8.75 18.10
C LEU A 652 -2.37 -9.30 16.79
N ILE A 653 -3.07 -10.25 16.16
CA ILE A 653 -2.75 -10.73 14.79
C ILE A 653 -2.91 -9.58 13.77
N PHE A 654 -3.91 -8.72 13.95
CA PHE A 654 -4.14 -7.52 13.14
C PHE A 654 -3.07 -6.45 13.39
N LYS A 655 -2.53 -6.28 14.60
CA LYS A 655 -1.39 -5.39 14.91
C LYS A 655 -0.10 -5.90 14.29
N ILE A 656 0.12 -7.21 14.33
CA ILE A 656 1.28 -7.88 13.71
C ILE A 656 1.21 -7.75 12.18
N MET A 657 0.02 -7.80 11.58
CA MET A 657 -0.16 -7.69 10.12
C MET A 657 -0.46 -6.27 9.59
N ALA A 658 -0.96 -5.33 10.39
CA ALA A 658 -1.31 -3.96 9.98
C ALA A 658 -0.20 -2.92 10.21
N GLY A 659 0.98 -3.34 10.66
CA GLY A 659 2.18 -2.47 10.74
C GLY A 659 2.46 -1.66 9.46
N PRO A 660 2.26 -2.22 8.24
CA PRO A 660 2.39 -1.47 6.98
C PRO A 660 1.23 -0.48 6.74
N LEU A 661 0.01 -0.78 7.17
CA LEU A 661 -1.18 0.06 6.99
C LEU A 661 -1.14 1.30 7.89
N ILE A 662 -0.66 1.16 9.13
CA ILE A 662 -0.49 2.27 10.09
C ILE A 662 0.62 3.23 9.63
N ARG A 663 1.68 2.71 8.98
CA ARG A 663 2.73 3.54 8.36
C ARG A 663 2.23 4.23 7.08
N SER A 664 1.40 3.56 6.28
CA SER A 664 0.80 4.12 5.06
C SER A 664 -0.27 5.18 5.33
N LEU A 665 -1.06 5.05 6.42
CA LEU A 665 -2.07 6.04 6.82
C LEU A 665 -1.45 7.28 7.48
N ARG A 666 -0.31 7.12 8.18
CA ARG A 666 0.50 8.26 8.67
C ARG A 666 1.12 9.08 7.53
N ALA A 667 1.50 8.42 6.43
CA ALA A 667 2.09 9.09 5.27
C ALA A 667 1.09 9.93 4.44
N GLN A 668 -0.22 9.84 4.70
CA GLN A 668 -1.28 10.54 3.94
C GLN A 668 -1.97 11.70 4.69
N GLY A 669 -1.47 12.11 5.87
CA GLY A 669 -1.90 13.36 6.52
C GLY A 669 -3.35 13.43 7.01
N ARG A 670 -4.04 12.30 7.22
CA ARG A 670 -5.42 12.28 7.76
C ARG A 670 -5.43 12.15 9.28
N SER A 671 -5.29 13.26 9.98
CA SER A 671 -5.33 13.35 11.45
C SER A 671 -6.73 13.23 12.07
N SER A 672 -7.81 13.35 11.28
CA SER A 672 -9.20 13.37 11.79
C SER A 672 -9.82 11.99 12.10
N LEU A 673 -9.20 10.88 11.68
CA LEU A 673 -9.67 9.51 11.97
C LEU A 673 -9.08 8.89 13.24
N LEU A 674 -8.12 9.56 13.88
CA LEU A 674 -7.52 9.12 15.15
C LEU A 674 -8.25 9.68 16.39
N ALA A 675 -9.06 10.73 16.24
CA ALA A 675 -9.84 11.30 17.35
C ALA A 675 -11.08 10.45 17.72
N LEU A 676 -11.64 9.69 16.77
CA LEU A 676 -12.84 8.87 16.99
C LEU A 676 -12.57 7.48 17.58
N SER A 677 -11.32 6.97 17.53
CA SER A 677 -10.94 5.71 18.18
C SER A 677 -10.47 5.88 19.62
N ALA A 678 -9.93 7.05 19.99
CA ALA A 678 -9.49 7.33 21.36
C ALA A 678 -10.65 7.62 22.32
N ALA A 679 -11.64 8.41 21.89
CA ALA A 679 -12.78 8.81 22.74
C ALA A 679 -13.77 7.67 23.05
N SER A 680 -13.81 6.63 22.20
CA SER A 680 -14.67 5.46 22.39
C SER A 680 -14.00 4.37 23.24
N CYS A 681 -12.66 4.31 23.23
CA CYS A 681 -11.90 3.29 23.97
C CYS A 681 -11.67 3.68 25.44
N GLN A 682 -11.59 4.98 25.75
CA GLN A 682 -11.47 5.50 27.12
C GLN A 682 -12.77 5.39 27.94
N ARG A 683 -13.93 5.29 27.27
CA ARG A 683 -15.25 5.21 27.92
C ARG A 683 -15.63 3.77 28.34
N LEU A 684 -14.94 2.76 27.82
CA LEU A 684 -15.14 1.33 28.15
C LEU A 684 -14.17 0.83 29.23
N THR A 685 -12.98 1.43 29.37
CA THR A 685 -12.01 1.07 30.42
C THR A 685 -12.39 1.61 31.81
N LEU A 686 -13.15 2.70 31.89
CA LEU A 686 -13.56 3.34 33.16
C LEU A 686 -14.79 2.72 33.83
N ARG A 687 -15.51 1.79 33.18
CA ARG A 687 -16.67 1.10 33.77
C ARG A 687 -16.34 -0.27 34.39
N GLY A 688 -15.22 -0.89 34.02
CA GLY A 688 -14.79 -2.19 34.56
C GLY A 688 -13.91 -2.11 35.81
N LEU A 689 -13.38 -0.93 36.15
CA LEU A 689 -12.44 -0.72 37.26
C LEU A 689 -13.11 -0.29 38.58
N ALA A 690 -14.45 -0.18 38.63
CA ALA A 690 -15.17 0.33 39.80
C ALA A 690 -15.94 -0.75 40.59
N THR A 691 -15.84 -2.03 40.22
CA THR A 691 -16.68 -3.11 40.80
C THR A 691 -15.90 -4.28 41.43
N MET A 692 -14.58 -4.17 41.63
CA MET A 692 -13.77 -5.25 42.23
C MET A 692 -12.87 -4.80 43.39
N ASP A 693 -13.37 -3.89 44.23
CA ASP A 693 -12.64 -3.35 45.40
C ASP A 693 -13.20 -3.82 46.76
N GLY A 694 -13.96 -4.92 46.77
CA GLY A 694 -14.53 -5.45 48.01
C GLY A 694 -14.52 -6.97 48.02
N GLU A 695 -13.94 -7.53 49.09
CA GLU A 695 -13.99 -8.95 49.47
C GLU A 695 -13.00 -9.89 48.76
N LEU A 696 -11.78 -9.98 49.30
CA LEU A 696 -11.34 -11.15 50.09
C LEU A 696 -9.84 -11.00 50.42
N HIS A 697 -9.56 -10.40 51.58
CA HIS A 697 -8.31 -10.62 52.29
C HIS A 697 -8.47 -11.85 53.19
N HIS A 698 -7.84 -12.97 52.84
CA HIS A 698 -7.21 -13.84 53.84
C HIS A 698 -6.07 -14.68 53.22
N LYS A 699 -4.91 -14.62 53.87
CA LYS A 699 -3.66 -15.38 53.63
C LYS A 699 -3.97 -16.89 53.53
N THR A 700 -3.27 -17.72 52.73
CA THR A 700 -1.92 -18.23 53.02
C THR A 700 -1.43 -19.15 51.87
N GLN A 701 -0.13 -18.99 51.52
CA GLN A 701 0.83 -19.91 50.88
C GLN A 701 0.59 -20.48 49.46
N ILE A 702 1.65 -20.28 48.66
CA ILE A 702 1.88 -20.73 47.29
C ILE A 702 2.64 -22.06 47.33
N GLU A 703 2.16 -23.07 46.60
CA GLU A 703 3.02 -24.11 46.04
C GLU A 703 2.60 -24.36 44.58
N THR A 704 3.41 -23.87 43.64
CA THR A 704 3.36 -24.21 42.22
C THR A 704 4.58 -25.07 41.90
N SER A 705 4.38 -26.35 41.63
CA SER A 705 5.41 -27.25 41.09
C SER A 705 5.65 -26.94 39.61
N SER A 706 6.59 -26.03 39.37
CA SER A 706 7.21 -25.77 38.08
C SER A 706 8.40 -26.70 37.89
N VAL A 707 8.51 -27.35 36.72
CA VAL A 707 9.80 -27.91 36.29
C VAL A 707 10.66 -26.71 35.90
N GLN A 708 11.59 -26.36 36.79
CA GLN A 708 12.49 -25.23 36.61
C GLN A 708 13.66 -25.60 35.68
N PRO A 709 14.11 -24.67 34.82
CA PRO A 709 15.43 -24.75 34.19
C PRO A 709 16.52 -24.66 35.28
N PRO A 710 17.74 -25.16 35.01
CA PRO A 710 18.80 -25.20 36.01
C PRO A 710 19.09 -23.82 36.60
N GLU A 711 19.34 -23.78 37.91
CA GLU A 711 19.60 -22.54 38.66
C GLU A 711 20.75 -21.75 38.03
N GLY A 712 20.39 -20.62 37.41
CA GLY A 712 21.31 -19.70 36.72
C GLY A 712 20.68 -18.93 35.56
N SER A 713 19.61 -19.44 34.93
CA SER A 713 19.08 -18.86 33.68
C SER A 713 18.04 -17.74 33.85
N SER A 714 17.63 -17.38 35.07
CA SER A 714 16.61 -16.35 35.35
C SER A 714 17.16 -14.92 35.44
N ILE A 715 18.49 -14.74 35.32
CA ILE A 715 19.15 -13.43 35.41
C ILE A 715 19.25 -12.73 34.04
N SER A 716 19.09 -13.44 32.92
CA SER A 716 19.45 -12.92 31.59
C SER A 716 18.53 -11.82 31.05
N LEU A 717 17.20 -11.92 31.22
CA LEU A 717 16.27 -10.96 30.59
C LEU A 717 16.09 -9.63 31.33
N LYS A 718 16.55 -9.50 32.57
CA LYS A 718 16.47 -8.22 33.30
C LYS A 718 17.64 -7.28 32.98
N ASN A 719 18.74 -7.80 32.43
CA ASN A 719 19.99 -7.07 32.28
C ASN A 719 20.32 -6.66 30.83
N ALA A 720 19.59 -7.15 29.82
CA ALA A 720 19.71 -6.66 28.44
C ALA A 720 19.01 -5.30 28.31
N THR A 721 19.75 -4.23 28.65
CA THR A 721 19.49 -2.80 28.38
C THR A 721 18.02 -2.38 28.26
N ARG A 722 17.47 -1.85 29.37
CA ARG A 722 16.34 -0.92 29.34
C ARG A 722 16.74 0.32 28.55
N ASP A 723 16.27 0.43 27.31
CA ASP A 723 16.01 1.75 26.74
C ASP A 723 14.73 2.26 27.43
N ASP A 724 14.88 3.25 28.32
CA ASP A 724 13.76 3.92 28.99
C ASP A 724 12.98 4.85 28.03
N SER A 725 13.22 4.77 26.71
CA SER A 725 12.26 5.25 25.73
C SER A 725 10.95 4.45 25.84
N LEU A 726 9.81 5.10 25.64
CA LEU A 726 8.44 4.57 25.79
C LEU A 726 8.07 3.36 24.88
N TYR A 727 9.05 2.60 24.38
CA TYR A 727 8.95 1.60 23.30
C TYR A 727 9.66 0.24 23.58
N GLY A 728 9.70 -0.27 24.82
CA GLY A 728 9.90 -1.71 25.12
C GLY A 728 11.29 -2.34 24.89
N THR A 729 11.47 -3.57 25.42
CA THR A 729 12.74 -4.34 25.42
C THR A 729 13.11 -4.84 24.00
N ARG A 730 14.08 -4.21 23.34
CA ARG A 730 14.61 -4.63 22.04
C ARG A 730 15.85 -5.53 22.20
N PRO A 731 16.10 -6.46 21.26
CA PRO A 731 17.32 -7.27 21.28
C PRO A 731 18.56 -6.40 21.03
N ILE A 732 19.71 -6.87 21.53
CA ILE A 732 21.02 -6.26 21.27
C ILE A 732 21.31 -6.35 19.77
N TYR A 733 21.74 -5.25 19.15
CA TYR A 733 21.98 -5.22 17.70
C TYR A 733 23.45 -5.46 17.35
N LEU A 734 23.78 -6.70 16.94
CA LEU A 734 25.11 -7.10 16.48
C LEU A 734 25.09 -7.53 15.00
N ASP A 735 24.38 -6.79 14.15
CA ASP A 735 24.26 -7.09 12.71
C ASP A 735 24.55 -5.86 11.82
N VAL A 736 25.51 -5.02 12.23
CA VAL A 736 25.79 -3.74 11.53
C VAL A 736 26.30 -3.91 10.10
N GLN A 737 26.85 -5.08 9.74
CA GLN A 737 27.23 -5.40 8.35
C GLN A 737 26.00 -5.54 7.45
N ALA A 738 24.84 -5.94 7.98
CA ALA A 738 23.59 -5.92 7.22
C ALA A 738 23.14 -4.48 7.01
N THR A 739 23.02 -3.70 8.09
CA THR A 739 22.74 -2.26 8.02
C THR A 739 23.09 -1.56 9.33
N THR A 740 23.45 -0.29 9.26
CA THR A 740 23.64 0.54 10.47
C THR A 740 22.37 1.34 10.78
N PRO A 741 22.11 1.68 12.05
CA PRO A 741 21.18 2.76 12.38
C PRO A 741 21.66 4.08 11.77
N THR A 742 20.74 4.95 11.38
CA THR A 742 21.11 6.30 10.90
C THR A 742 21.54 7.14 12.10
N ASP A 743 22.71 7.78 12.03
CA ASP A 743 23.21 8.67 13.07
C ASP A 743 22.21 9.83 13.27
N PRO A 744 21.85 10.20 14.52
CA PRO A 744 20.91 11.30 14.76
C PRO A 744 21.30 12.62 14.08
N ARG A 745 22.60 12.93 13.99
CA ARG A 745 23.12 14.13 13.31
C ARG A 745 22.88 14.09 11.81
N VAL A 746 22.97 12.89 11.22
CA VAL A 746 22.62 12.65 9.81
C VAL A 746 21.13 12.87 9.59
N LEU A 747 20.27 12.33 10.46
CA LEU A 747 18.82 12.50 10.36
C LEU A 747 18.42 13.98 10.45
N ASP A 748 19.02 14.73 11.37
CA ASP A 748 18.76 16.18 11.51
C ASP A 748 19.08 16.94 10.22
N LYS A 749 20.22 16.64 9.59
CA LYS A 749 20.58 17.20 8.28
C LYS A 749 19.57 16.86 7.19
N MET A 750 19.05 15.63 7.17
CA MET A 750 18.06 15.19 6.19
C MET A 750 16.72 15.90 6.32
N LEU A 751 16.27 16.19 7.55
CA LEU A 751 14.96 16.78 7.82
C LEU A 751 14.78 18.17 7.18
N GLN A 752 15.88 18.91 6.98
CA GLN A 752 15.89 20.23 6.35
C GLN A 752 15.32 20.24 4.92
N PHE A 753 15.42 19.12 4.19
CA PHE A 753 14.98 19.00 2.80
C PHE A 753 13.49 18.66 2.63
N TYR A 754 12.80 18.28 3.72
CA TYR A 754 11.38 17.94 3.64
C TYR A 754 10.45 19.14 3.79
N THR A 755 10.95 20.25 4.34
CA THR A 755 10.15 21.45 4.61
C THR A 755 10.76 22.72 4.00
N GLY A 756 12.09 22.90 4.12
CA GLY A 756 12.79 24.08 3.62
C GLY A 756 13.41 23.88 2.23
N LEU A 757 14.40 22.98 2.14
CA LEU A 757 15.23 22.77 0.94
C LEU A 757 14.67 21.68 0.02
N TYR A 758 13.38 21.76 -0.34
CA TYR A 758 12.68 20.71 -1.10
C TYR A 758 12.80 20.82 -2.63
N GLY A 759 13.60 21.76 -3.13
CA GLY A 759 13.74 22.00 -4.56
C GLY A 759 14.31 20.81 -5.32
N ASN A 760 14.06 20.74 -6.63
CA ASN A 760 14.78 19.81 -7.49
C ASN A 760 16.17 20.40 -7.79
N PRO A 761 17.29 19.71 -7.49
CA PRO A 761 18.63 20.23 -7.73
C PRO A 761 18.93 20.41 -9.23
N HIS A 762 18.13 19.81 -10.12
CA HIS A 762 18.26 19.99 -11.57
C HIS A 762 17.55 21.25 -12.10
N SER A 763 16.83 21.99 -11.25
CA SER A 763 16.12 23.23 -11.64
C SER A 763 17.05 24.44 -11.57
N SER A 764 17.70 24.77 -12.70
CA SER A 764 18.68 25.87 -12.76
C SER A 764 18.10 27.28 -12.92
N THR A 765 16.77 27.45 -12.91
CA THR A 765 16.10 28.74 -13.18
C THR A 765 15.59 29.47 -11.95
N HIS A 766 15.65 28.87 -10.76
CA HIS A 766 15.08 29.47 -9.55
C HIS A 766 15.84 29.07 -8.26
N ALA A 767 15.71 29.92 -7.23
CA ALA A 767 16.42 29.80 -5.96
C ALA A 767 16.31 28.41 -5.31
N TYR A 768 15.11 27.81 -5.27
CA TYR A 768 14.93 26.48 -4.66
C TYR A 768 15.83 25.39 -5.28
N GLY A 769 16.13 25.47 -6.58
CA GLY A 769 17.00 24.51 -7.25
C GLY A 769 18.47 24.80 -6.93
N TRP A 770 18.89 26.07 -7.00
CA TRP A 770 20.26 26.49 -6.68
C TRP A 770 20.67 26.18 -5.23
N GLU A 771 19.79 26.43 -4.26
CA GLU A 771 20.04 26.14 -2.85
C GLU A 771 20.17 24.63 -2.60
N THR A 772 19.32 23.83 -3.25
CA THR A 772 19.37 22.37 -3.13
C THR A 772 20.59 21.77 -3.82
N GLU A 773 20.94 22.27 -5.01
CA GLU A 773 22.14 21.88 -5.76
C GLU A 773 23.41 22.15 -4.95
N LYS A 774 23.49 23.30 -4.29
CA LYS A 774 24.62 23.65 -3.42
C LYS A 774 24.85 22.61 -2.33
N GLU A 775 23.80 22.18 -1.63
CA GLU A 775 23.92 21.16 -0.59
C GLU A 775 24.28 19.77 -1.14
N VAL A 776 23.77 19.44 -2.33
CA VAL A 776 24.14 18.20 -3.03
C VAL A 776 25.64 18.17 -3.35
N GLU A 777 26.21 19.29 -3.81
CA GLU A 777 27.64 19.37 -4.11
C GLU A 777 28.52 19.41 -2.85
N ILE A 778 28.06 20.01 -1.74
CA ILE A 778 28.72 19.90 -0.43
C ILE A 778 28.79 18.44 0.01
N ALA A 779 27.68 17.72 -0.06
CA ALA A 779 27.62 16.30 0.27
C ALA A 779 28.56 15.46 -0.61
N ARG A 780 28.61 15.76 -1.91
CA ARG A 780 29.53 15.12 -2.86
C ARG A 780 31.00 15.35 -2.46
N GLY A 781 31.34 16.57 -2.03
CA GLY A 781 32.66 16.91 -1.52
C GLY A 781 33.05 16.11 -0.28
N HIS A 782 32.15 15.98 0.70
CA HIS A 782 32.40 15.16 1.89
C HIS A 782 32.67 13.70 1.56
N ILE A 783 31.89 13.10 0.64
CA ILE A 783 32.08 11.72 0.20
C ILE A 783 33.43 11.54 -0.50
N ALA A 784 33.82 12.48 -1.36
CA ALA A 784 35.10 12.43 -2.08
C ALA A 784 36.31 12.51 -1.14
N ASN A 785 36.22 13.37 -0.11
CA ASN A 785 37.29 13.58 0.85
C ASN A 785 37.61 12.33 1.70
N VAL A 786 36.64 11.44 1.94
CA VAL A 786 36.88 10.19 2.69
C VAL A 786 37.95 9.33 2.00
N ILE A 787 37.92 9.29 0.66
CA ILE A 787 38.74 8.40 -0.17
C ILE A 787 39.81 9.12 -0.99
N ASN A 788 40.05 10.40 -0.69
CA ASN A 788 40.98 11.28 -1.41
C ASN A 788 40.70 11.39 -2.94
N ALA A 789 39.42 11.47 -3.31
CA ALA A 789 38.96 11.65 -4.69
C ALA A 789 38.59 13.12 -4.99
N ASP A 790 38.47 13.48 -6.27
CA ASP A 790 37.82 14.74 -6.67
C ASP A 790 36.30 14.56 -6.62
N ALA A 791 35.56 15.57 -6.14
CA ALA A 791 34.09 15.53 -6.11
C ALA A 791 33.48 15.20 -7.48
N LYS A 792 34.13 15.59 -8.58
CA LYS A 792 33.70 15.29 -9.95
C LYS A 792 33.86 13.83 -10.36
N GLU A 793 34.44 13.00 -9.52
CA GLU A 793 34.58 11.56 -9.73
C GLU A 793 33.50 10.77 -8.99
N ILE A 794 32.76 11.40 -8.08
CA ILE A 794 31.66 10.77 -7.36
C ILE A 794 30.38 10.87 -8.18
N ILE A 795 29.75 9.71 -8.42
CA ILE A 795 28.47 9.54 -9.11
C ILE A 795 27.46 8.92 -8.14
N PHE A 796 26.35 9.60 -7.88
CA PHE A 796 25.30 9.09 -6.98
C PHE A 796 24.49 7.96 -7.62
N THR A 797 24.22 6.95 -6.81
CA THR A 797 23.41 5.77 -7.16
C THR A 797 22.42 5.49 -6.03
N SER A 798 21.52 4.51 -6.19
CA SER A 798 20.62 4.06 -5.11
C SER A 798 21.31 3.21 -4.04
N GLY A 799 22.58 2.85 -4.21
CA GLY A 799 23.33 2.00 -3.29
C GLY A 799 24.46 1.24 -3.97
N ALA A 800 25.27 0.52 -3.17
CA ALA A 800 26.39 -0.27 -3.71
C ALA A 800 25.96 -1.34 -4.71
N THR A 801 24.75 -1.92 -4.59
CA THR A 801 24.22 -2.87 -5.59
C THR A 801 24.12 -2.24 -6.98
N GLU A 802 23.61 -1.01 -7.07
CA GLU A 802 23.54 -0.27 -8.34
C GLU A 802 24.95 0.12 -8.81
N SER A 803 25.82 0.57 -7.91
CA SER A 803 27.22 0.92 -8.22
C SER A 803 28.02 -0.26 -8.78
N ASN A 804 27.94 -1.44 -8.16
CA ASN A 804 28.59 -2.67 -8.63
C ASN A 804 28.07 -3.07 -10.01
N ASN A 805 26.75 -3.04 -10.21
CA ASN A 805 26.15 -3.31 -11.52
C ASN A 805 26.64 -2.31 -12.57
N MET A 806 26.69 -1.03 -12.21
CA MET A 806 27.16 0.04 -13.09
C MET A 806 28.61 -0.22 -13.51
N ALA A 807 29.51 -0.52 -12.56
CA ALA A 807 30.92 -0.81 -12.85
C ALA A 807 31.11 -2.07 -13.71
N ILE A 808 30.55 -3.20 -13.27
CA ILE A 808 30.78 -4.53 -13.88
C ILE A 808 30.09 -4.68 -15.22
N LYS A 809 28.96 -4.01 -15.45
CA LYS A 809 28.27 -4.06 -16.76
C LYS A 809 28.73 -2.91 -17.65
N GLY A 810 28.87 -1.71 -17.10
CA GLY A 810 29.14 -0.50 -17.86
C GLY A 810 30.52 -0.47 -18.51
N VAL A 811 31.58 -0.82 -17.77
CA VAL A 811 32.96 -0.80 -18.31
C VAL A 811 33.14 -1.88 -19.38
N PRO A 812 32.85 -3.16 -19.13
CA PRO A 812 33.04 -4.20 -20.14
C PRO A 812 32.22 -3.97 -21.41
N ARG A 813 30.95 -3.52 -21.29
CA ARG A 813 30.13 -3.21 -22.47
C ARG A 813 30.73 -2.08 -23.32
N PHE A 814 31.33 -1.06 -22.70
CA PHE A 814 31.99 0.03 -23.43
C PHE A 814 33.19 -0.47 -24.26
N TYR A 815 33.98 -1.40 -23.72
CA TYR A 815 35.19 -1.93 -24.35
C TYR A 815 35.00 -3.28 -25.07
N SER A 816 33.76 -3.74 -25.19
CA SER A 816 33.36 -5.07 -25.71
C SER A 816 33.90 -5.43 -27.11
N LYS A 817 34.23 -4.42 -27.92
CA LYS A 817 34.85 -4.63 -29.25
C LYS A 817 36.27 -5.16 -29.20
N ALA A 818 37.01 -4.87 -28.12
CA ALA A 818 38.44 -5.18 -28.00
C ALA A 818 38.75 -6.12 -26.84
N LYS A 819 37.96 -6.09 -25.76
CA LYS A 819 38.22 -6.84 -24.53
C LYS A 819 36.93 -7.51 -24.05
N LYS A 820 37.02 -8.79 -23.68
CA LYS A 820 35.87 -9.64 -23.32
C LYS A 820 36.08 -10.50 -22.07
N HIS A 821 37.15 -10.28 -21.32
CA HIS A 821 37.45 -11.05 -20.12
C HIS A 821 37.35 -10.22 -18.84
N ILE A 822 36.64 -10.74 -17.83
CA ILE A 822 36.47 -10.14 -16.50
C ILE A 822 37.04 -11.11 -15.46
N ILE A 823 37.73 -10.59 -14.45
CA ILE A 823 38.23 -11.38 -13.31
C ILE A 823 37.53 -10.89 -12.05
N THR A 824 37.04 -11.81 -11.23
CA THR A 824 36.40 -11.54 -9.94
C THR A 824 36.76 -12.62 -8.93
N THR A 825 36.38 -12.49 -7.65
CA THR A 825 36.63 -13.53 -6.63
C THR A 825 35.38 -14.36 -6.35
N GLN A 826 35.53 -15.58 -5.81
CA GLN A 826 34.40 -16.42 -5.37
C GLN A 826 33.69 -15.85 -4.12
N THR A 827 34.41 -15.04 -3.32
CA THR A 827 33.93 -14.47 -2.07
C THR A 827 33.24 -13.12 -2.21
N GLU A 828 33.07 -12.61 -3.44
CA GLU A 828 32.40 -11.32 -3.63
C GLU A 828 30.95 -11.32 -3.12
N HIS A 829 30.41 -10.14 -2.89
CA HIS A 829 28.98 -10.00 -2.64
C HIS A 829 28.14 -10.46 -3.84
N LYS A 830 26.96 -11.05 -3.60
CA LYS A 830 26.08 -11.58 -4.65
C LYS A 830 25.83 -10.63 -5.82
N CYS A 831 25.69 -9.33 -5.58
CA CYS A 831 25.46 -8.38 -6.67
C CYS A 831 26.64 -8.24 -7.65
N VAL A 832 27.87 -8.55 -7.24
CA VAL A 832 29.03 -8.66 -8.13
C VAL A 832 28.99 -10.00 -8.86
N LEU A 833 28.81 -11.12 -8.13
CA LEU A 833 28.75 -12.47 -8.70
C LEU A 833 27.63 -12.61 -9.75
N ASP A 834 26.43 -12.13 -9.43
CA ASP A 834 25.28 -12.19 -10.35
C ASP A 834 25.43 -11.21 -11.53
N SER A 835 26.11 -10.07 -11.32
CA SER A 835 26.47 -9.18 -12.45
C SER A 835 27.47 -9.86 -13.37
N ALA A 836 28.48 -10.52 -12.82
CA ALA A 836 29.47 -11.28 -13.55
C ALA A 836 28.83 -12.46 -14.32
N ARG A 837 27.96 -13.25 -13.69
CA ARG A 837 27.17 -14.30 -14.35
C ARG A 837 26.34 -13.75 -15.51
N HIS A 838 25.68 -12.62 -15.31
CA HIS A 838 24.93 -11.97 -16.38
C HIS A 838 25.83 -11.51 -17.54
N MET A 839 27.05 -11.08 -17.27
CA MET A 839 28.02 -10.78 -18.32
C MET A 839 28.46 -12.05 -19.08
N GLN A 840 28.50 -13.22 -18.43
CA GLN A 840 28.73 -14.51 -19.12
C GLN A 840 27.62 -14.81 -20.12
N ASP A 841 26.36 -14.58 -19.74
CA ASP A 841 25.21 -14.73 -20.64
C ASP A 841 25.28 -13.78 -21.85
N GLU A 842 25.92 -12.61 -21.69
CA GLU A 842 26.21 -11.65 -22.76
C GLU A 842 27.44 -11.99 -23.61
N GLY A 843 28.09 -13.13 -23.35
CA GLY A 843 29.25 -13.62 -24.09
C GLY A 843 30.59 -13.02 -23.68
N PHE A 844 30.73 -12.62 -22.41
CA PHE A 844 32.02 -12.34 -21.78
C PHE A 844 32.56 -13.59 -21.07
N ASP A 845 33.88 -13.76 -21.07
CA ASP A 845 34.52 -14.75 -20.23
C ASP A 845 34.69 -14.17 -18.82
N VAL A 846 34.36 -14.96 -17.80
CA VAL A 846 34.57 -14.56 -16.40
C VAL A 846 35.39 -15.61 -15.67
N THR A 847 36.50 -15.16 -15.06
CA THR A 847 37.31 -15.98 -14.14
C THR A 847 36.93 -15.63 -12.70
N TYR A 848 36.53 -16.65 -11.93
CA TYR A 848 36.27 -16.55 -10.49
C TYR A 848 37.47 -17.10 -9.72
N LEU A 849 38.34 -16.21 -9.21
CA LEU A 849 39.52 -16.59 -8.45
C LEU A 849 39.12 -17.24 -7.11
N PRO A 850 39.73 -18.39 -6.76
CA PRO A 850 39.60 -18.93 -5.42
C PRO A 850 40.32 -18.04 -4.39
N VAL A 851 40.02 -18.26 -3.12
CA VAL A 851 40.71 -17.66 -1.99
C VAL A 851 41.40 -18.76 -1.18
N ASN A 852 42.38 -18.39 -0.36
CA ASN A 852 42.93 -19.32 0.62
C ASN A 852 41.96 -19.51 1.81
N GLN A 853 42.32 -20.39 2.75
CA GLN A 853 41.51 -20.67 3.96
C GLN A 853 41.29 -19.43 4.87
N GLU A 854 42.07 -18.37 4.68
CA GLU A 854 41.93 -17.10 5.41
C GLU A 854 41.12 -16.05 4.62
N GLY A 855 40.65 -16.37 3.41
CA GLY A 855 39.85 -15.47 2.57
C GLY A 855 40.64 -14.49 1.72
N LEU A 856 41.97 -14.60 1.66
CA LEU A 856 42.84 -13.76 0.82
C LEU A 856 43.02 -14.37 -0.57
N ILE A 857 43.07 -13.50 -1.59
CA ILE A 857 43.41 -13.95 -2.95
C ILE A 857 44.91 -14.17 -3.11
N SER A 858 45.28 -15.11 -3.98
CA SER A 858 46.66 -15.24 -4.46
C SER A 858 46.95 -14.17 -5.52
N LEU A 859 47.96 -13.32 -5.26
CA LEU A 859 48.40 -12.30 -6.22
C LEU A 859 49.02 -12.92 -7.47
N ASP A 860 49.59 -14.12 -7.37
CA ASP A 860 50.16 -14.81 -8.52
C ASP A 860 49.06 -15.44 -9.38
N ASP A 861 48.00 -15.98 -8.77
CA ASP A 861 46.83 -16.44 -9.53
C ASP A 861 46.15 -15.28 -10.26
N LEU A 862 46.08 -14.10 -9.63
CA LEU A 862 45.60 -12.89 -10.29
C LEU A 862 46.45 -12.52 -11.51
N LYS A 863 47.78 -12.50 -11.37
CA LYS A 863 48.70 -12.21 -12.50
C LYS A 863 48.54 -13.23 -13.62
N ASN A 864 48.44 -14.52 -13.28
CA ASN A 864 48.29 -15.61 -14.23
C ASN A 864 46.93 -15.58 -14.95
N ALA A 865 45.88 -15.13 -14.27
CA ALA A 865 44.55 -14.96 -14.85
C ALA A 865 44.46 -13.75 -15.79
N ILE A 866 45.34 -12.75 -15.67
CA ILE A 866 45.31 -11.57 -16.55
C ILE A 866 45.77 -11.95 -17.96
N ARG A 867 44.83 -11.83 -18.89
CA ARG A 867 45.01 -12.01 -20.34
C ARG A 867 45.01 -10.69 -21.10
N LYS A 868 45.45 -10.68 -22.37
CA LYS A 868 45.45 -9.49 -23.24
C LYS A 868 44.05 -8.88 -23.45
N ASP A 869 43.00 -9.71 -23.43
CA ASP A 869 41.60 -9.32 -23.58
C ASP A 869 40.89 -9.00 -22.26
N THR A 870 41.63 -8.94 -21.13
CA THR A 870 41.08 -8.61 -19.81
C THR A 870 40.74 -7.13 -19.72
N VAL A 871 39.46 -6.82 -19.43
CA VAL A 871 38.96 -5.46 -19.29
C VAL A 871 38.89 -5.00 -17.85
N LEU A 872 38.44 -5.86 -16.95
CA LEU A 872 38.08 -5.47 -15.59
C LEU A 872 38.49 -6.56 -14.60
N VAL A 873 39.11 -6.13 -13.51
CA VAL A 873 39.30 -6.92 -12.29
C VAL A 873 38.37 -6.31 -11.23
N SER A 874 37.53 -7.14 -10.60
CA SER A 874 36.63 -6.76 -9.52
C SER A 874 36.97 -7.54 -8.25
N VAL A 875 37.51 -6.87 -7.25
CA VAL A 875 37.84 -7.48 -5.95
C VAL A 875 37.36 -6.56 -4.84
N MET A 876 36.47 -7.04 -3.97
CA MET A 876 35.93 -6.27 -2.86
C MET A 876 37.00 -5.89 -1.84
N ALA A 877 36.85 -4.71 -1.23
CA ALA A 877 37.80 -4.16 -0.27
C ALA A 877 37.75 -4.89 1.07
N VAL A 878 36.55 -5.09 1.61
CA VAL A 878 36.29 -5.78 2.88
C VAL A 878 35.13 -6.74 2.67
N ASN A 879 35.34 -8.02 2.99
CA ASN A 879 34.30 -9.02 2.87
C ASN A 879 33.17 -8.78 3.89
N ASN A 880 31.92 -8.87 3.45
CA ASN A 880 30.75 -8.60 4.30
C ASN A 880 30.38 -9.73 5.27
N GLU A 881 30.94 -10.93 5.12
CA GLU A 881 30.67 -12.09 5.99
C GLU A 881 31.80 -12.33 6.98
N ILE A 882 33.05 -12.32 6.53
CA ILE A 882 34.23 -12.65 7.35
C ILE A 882 35.10 -11.45 7.71
N GLY A 883 34.88 -10.28 7.09
CA GLY A 883 35.62 -9.05 7.42
C GLY A 883 37.04 -8.96 6.90
N VAL A 884 37.50 -9.94 6.11
CA VAL A 884 38.84 -9.95 5.52
C VAL A 884 39.01 -8.77 4.56
N ILE A 885 40.16 -8.11 4.65
CA ILE A 885 40.59 -6.97 3.84
C ILE A 885 41.52 -7.48 2.75
N GLN A 886 41.21 -7.20 1.49
CA GLN A 886 42.06 -7.60 0.36
C GLN A 886 43.21 -6.60 0.14
N PRO A 887 44.37 -7.03 -0.39
CA PRO A 887 45.54 -6.17 -0.63
C PRO A 887 45.34 -5.25 -1.85
N LEU A 888 44.52 -4.20 -1.70
CA LEU A 888 44.07 -3.34 -2.80
C LEU A 888 45.20 -2.60 -3.51
N LYS A 889 46.26 -2.21 -2.81
CA LYS A 889 47.39 -1.46 -3.37
C LYS A 889 48.18 -2.32 -4.35
N GLU A 890 48.43 -3.57 -3.98
CA GLU A 890 49.11 -4.58 -4.77
C GLU A 890 48.28 -4.97 -5.99
N ILE A 891 46.98 -5.22 -5.79
CA ILE A 891 46.02 -5.52 -6.87
C ILE A 891 45.96 -4.37 -7.87
N GLY A 892 45.82 -3.13 -7.38
CA GLY A 892 45.76 -1.94 -8.21
C GLY A 892 47.05 -1.71 -9.00
N LYS A 893 48.22 -1.96 -8.40
CA LYS A 893 49.52 -1.93 -9.09
C LYS A 893 49.56 -2.93 -10.24
N ILE A 894 49.19 -4.19 -10.00
CA ILE A 894 49.14 -5.24 -11.03
C ILE A 894 48.18 -4.85 -12.17
N CYS A 895 46.99 -4.33 -11.84
CA CYS A 895 46.01 -3.89 -12.84
C CYS A 895 46.54 -2.73 -13.69
N ARG A 896 47.17 -1.74 -13.03
CA ARG A 896 47.75 -0.55 -13.69
C ARG A 896 48.88 -0.93 -14.66
N GLU A 897 49.80 -1.80 -14.23
CA GLU A 897 50.91 -2.30 -15.05
C GLU A 897 50.39 -3.04 -16.30
N ASN A 898 49.29 -3.78 -16.18
CA ASN A 898 48.67 -4.55 -17.26
C ASN A 898 47.60 -3.78 -18.07
N LYS A 899 47.35 -2.49 -17.76
CA LYS A 899 46.32 -1.66 -18.40
C LYS A 899 44.92 -2.30 -18.34
N VAL A 900 44.59 -2.87 -17.18
CA VAL A 900 43.28 -3.44 -16.84
C VAL A 900 42.60 -2.51 -15.84
N PHE A 901 41.28 -2.30 -15.97
CA PHE A 901 40.56 -1.46 -15.00
C PHE A 901 40.38 -2.20 -13.68
N PHE A 902 40.56 -1.49 -12.57
CA PHE A 902 40.34 -2.04 -11.24
C PHE A 902 39.08 -1.47 -10.60
N HIS A 903 38.09 -2.34 -10.36
CA HIS A 903 36.91 -2.07 -9.56
C HIS A 903 37.05 -2.71 -8.17
N THR A 904 36.67 -1.98 -7.13
CA THR A 904 36.54 -2.53 -5.78
C THR A 904 35.20 -2.19 -5.14
N ASP A 905 34.52 -3.19 -4.59
CA ASP A 905 33.36 -2.98 -3.73
C ASP A 905 33.83 -2.59 -2.33
N ALA A 906 33.66 -1.31 -1.99
CA ALA A 906 34.02 -0.74 -0.71
C ALA A 906 32.80 -0.49 0.19
N ALA A 907 31.67 -1.14 -0.05
CA ALA A 907 30.46 -0.94 0.77
C ALA A 907 30.69 -1.20 2.27
N GLN A 908 31.55 -2.17 2.62
CA GLN A 908 31.93 -2.46 4.01
C GLN A 908 33.23 -1.77 4.46
N ALA A 909 33.92 -1.09 3.55
CA ALA A 909 35.26 -0.56 3.76
C ALA A 909 35.29 0.97 3.89
N PHE A 910 34.44 1.66 3.12
CA PHE A 910 34.39 3.11 3.05
C PHE A 910 34.19 3.74 4.44
N GLY A 911 35.13 4.61 4.85
CA GLY A 911 35.12 5.28 6.16
C GLY A 911 35.48 4.39 7.36
N LYS A 912 35.64 3.07 7.17
CA LYS A 912 35.98 2.11 8.24
C LYS A 912 37.43 1.69 8.18
N VAL A 913 37.96 1.52 6.97
CA VAL A 913 39.38 1.27 6.71
C VAL A 913 39.93 2.39 5.82
N PRO A 914 41.21 2.78 6.00
CA PRO A 914 41.81 3.83 5.18
C PRO A 914 41.82 3.41 3.70
N ILE A 915 41.23 4.23 2.85
CA ILE A 915 41.24 4.03 1.39
C ILE A 915 41.70 5.32 0.74
N ASP A 916 42.74 5.24 -0.08
CA ASP A 916 43.15 6.31 -0.98
C ASP A 916 43.08 5.79 -2.41
N VAL A 917 42.13 6.31 -3.19
CA VAL A 917 41.93 5.81 -4.56
C VAL A 917 43.14 6.04 -5.44
N ASN A 918 43.93 7.10 -5.21
CA ASN A 918 45.10 7.45 -6.01
C ASN A 918 46.29 6.56 -5.66
N GLU A 919 46.59 6.40 -4.37
CA GLU A 919 47.69 5.53 -3.91
C GLU A 919 47.44 4.07 -4.29
N MET A 920 46.19 3.61 -4.15
CA MET A 920 45.80 2.23 -4.44
C MET A 920 45.49 1.97 -5.93
N ASN A 921 45.69 2.96 -6.81
CA ASN A 921 45.42 2.84 -8.26
C ASN A 921 43.99 2.42 -8.65
N ILE A 922 43.00 2.63 -7.80
CA ILE A 922 41.61 2.19 -8.02
C ILE A 922 40.96 3.00 -9.14
N ASP A 923 40.29 2.35 -10.09
CA ASP A 923 39.62 3.03 -11.22
C ASP A 923 38.12 3.23 -10.98
N LEU A 924 37.47 2.26 -10.33
CA LEU A 924 36.07 2.34 -9.89
C LEU A 924 35.92 1.85 -8.45
N LEU A 925 35.08 2.50 -7.66
CA LEU A 925 34.83 2.10 -6.27
C LEU A 925 33.36 2.27 -5.90
N SER A 926 32.73 1.20 -5.40
CA SER A 926 31.33 1.19 -5.00
C SER A 926 31.15 1.49 -3.51
N ILE A 927 30.21 2.37 -3.19
CA ILE A 927 30.00 2.90 -1.83
C ILE A 927 28.52 2.79 -1.46
N SER A 928 28.24 2.46 -0.18
CA SER A 928 26.90 2.45 0.39
C SER A 928 26.81 3.32 1.64
N SER A 929 25.79 4.16 1.70
CA SER A 929 25.55 5.08 2.82
C SER A 929 25.11 4.36 4.10
N HIS A 930 24.24 3.36 3.99
CA HIS A 930 23.66 2.68 5.15
C HIS A 930 24.59 1.67 5.83
N LYS A 931 25.86 1.62 5.42
CA LYS A 931 26.92 0.85 6.08
C LYS A 931 27.81 1.75 6.94
N ILE A 932 27.60 3.07 6.89
CA ILE A 932 28.36 4.11 7.60
C ILE A 932 27.46 5.06 8.39
N TYR A 933 26.36 4.54 8.95
CA TYR A 933 25.37 5.30 9.72
C TYR A 933 24.59 6.35 8.90
N GLY A 934 24.61 6.25 7.58
CA GLY A 934 23.80 7.07 6.69
C GLY A 934 22.44 6.43 6.33
N PRO A 935 21.61 7.11 5.51
CA PRO A 935 20.32 6.59 5.09
C PRO A 935 20.43 5.42 4.10
N LYS A 936 19.40 4.55 4.11
CA LYS A 936 19.21 3.48 3.11
C LYS A 936 18.69 4.05 1.79
N GLY A 937 18.96 3.35 0.68
CA GLY A 937 18.48 3.74 -0.65
C GLY A 937 19.31 4.83 -1.35
N ILE A 938 20.53 5.07 -0.86
CA ILE A 938 21.52 5.93 -1.52
C ILE A 938 22.92 5.32 -1.40
N GLY A 939 23.70 5.50 -2.46
CA GLY A 939 25.11 5.16 -2.52
C GLY A 939 25.82 6.03 -3.53
N ALA A 940 27.07 5.69 -3.80
CA ALA A 940 27.83 6.32 -4.87
C ALA A 940 28.76 5.31 -5.54
N CYS A 941 29.21 5.67 -6.73
CA CYS A 941 30.30 5.03 -7.42
C CYS A 941 31.35 6.11 -7.72
N TYR A 942 32.57 5.91 -7.25
CA TYR A 942 33.71 6.67 -7.72
C TYR A 942 34.09 6.15 -9.12
N VAL A 943 34.26 7.07 -10.06
CA VAL A 943 34.69 6.78 -11.43
C VAL A 943 35.86 7.69 -11.77
N ARG A 944 37.06 7.11 -11.86
CA ARG A 944 38.30 7.84 -12.09
C ARG A 944 38.25 8.64 -13.40
N ARG A 945 38.63 9.92 -13.32
CA ARG A 945 38.74 10.82 -14.49
C ARG A 945 40.14 10.86 -15.08
N ARG A 946 41.19 10.59 -14.30
CA ARG A 946 42.58 10.57 -14.77
C ARG A 946 43.36 9.38 -14.20
N PRO A 947 43.86 8.46 -15.07
CA PRO A 947 43.46 8.29 -16.47
C PRO A 947 41.95 8.01 -16.60
N ARG A 948 41.35 8.42 -17.73
CA ARG A 948 39.89 8.46 -17.88
C ARG A 948 39.29 7.07 -18.05
N VAL A 949 38.41 6.69 -17.13
CA VAL A 949 37.54 5.52 -17.26
C VAL A 949 36.30 5.90 -18.08
N ARG A 950 35.85 5.00 -18.96
CA ARG A 950 34.61 5.15 -19.72
C ARG A 950 33.74 3.92 -19.52
N MET A 951 32.43 4.14 -19.50
CA MET A 951 31.44 3.08 -19.30
C MET A 951 30.12 3.45 -19.96
N ILE A 952 29.31 2.45 -20.28
CA ILE A 952 27.93 2.65 -20.77
C ILE A 952 27.00 2.74 -19.55
N PRO A 953 26.16 3.78 -19.44
CA PRO A 953 25.20 3.90 -18.34
C PRO A 953 24.16 2.77 -18.39
N ILE A 954 23.83 2.22 -17.22
CA ILE A 954 22.78 1.20 -17.08
C ILE A 954 21.37 1.80 -17.02
N ILE A 955 21.24 3.04 -16.53
CA ILE A 955 19.98 3.79 -16.43
C ILE A 955 20.01 4.95 -17.42
N THR A 956 19.11 4.92 -18.40
CA THR A 956 18.94 5.95 -19.42
C THR A 956 17.89 6.98 -19.01
N GLY A 957 18.08 8.23 -19.45
CA GLY A 957 17.28 9.39 -19.07
C GLY A 957 18.08 10.68 -19.31
N GLY A 958 17.61 11.83 -18.83
CA GLY A 958 18.09 13.18 -19.19
C GLY A 958 19.55 13.57 -18.90
N GLY A 959 20.48 12.62 -18.78
CA GLY A 959 21.92 12.87 -18.74
C GLY A 959 22.44 13.39 -17.40
N GLN A 960 21.69 13.22 -16.32
CA GLN A 960 22.14 13.54 -14.96
C GLN A 960 23.42 12.76 -14.59
N GLU A 961 24.10 13.21 -13.53
CA GLU A 961 25.36 12.63 -13.07
C GLU A 961 26.36 12.44 -14.21
N ARG A 962 26.52 13.49 -15.03
CA ARG A 962 27.47 13.54 -16.17
C ARG A 962 27.19 12.48 -17.24
N GLY A 963 25.93 12.06 -17.38
CA GLY A 963 25.48 11.05 -18.34
C GLY A 963 25.77 9.61 -17.93
N LEU A 964 26.31 9.37 -16.72
CA LEU A 964 26.63 8.03 -16.22
C LEU A 964 25.47 7.40 -15.44
N ARG A 965 24.60 8.21 -14.83
CA ARG A 965 23.45 7.74 -14.06
C ARG A 965 22.29 8.74 -14.14
N SER A 966 21.30 8.42 -14.98
CA SER A 966 20.14 9.31 -15.16
C SER A 966 19.13 9.21 -14.03
N GLY A 967 18.30 10.25 -13.89
CA GLY A 967 17.23 10.33 -12.90
C GLY A 967 17.42 11.47 -11.90
N THR A 968 16.31 11.95 -11.34
CA THR A 968 16.32 12.99 -10.30
C THR A 968 17.13 12.49 -9.10
N LEU A 969 18.02 13.34 -8.58
CA LEU A 969 18.69 13.03 -7.32
C LEU A 969 17.68 13.10 -6.19
N ALA A 970 17.95 12.43 -5.08
CA ALA A 970 17.16 12.54 -3.86
C ALA A 970 17.93 13.41 -2.85
N PRO A 971 17.77 14.76 -2.86
CA PRO A 971 18.52 15.66 -1.99
C PRO A 971 18.59 15.25 -0.51
N PRO A 972 17.49 14.86 0.17
CA PRO A 972 17.59 14.43 1.57
C PRO A 972 18.54 13.24 1.74
N LEU A 973 18.49 12.25 0.85
CA LEU A 973 19.35 11.07 0.96
C LEU A 973 20.80 11.39 0.65
N VAL A 974 21.04 12.23 -0.37
CA VAL A 974 22.38 12.70 -0.75
C VAL A 974 23.01 13.50 0.38
N ALA A 975 22.28 14.47 0.95
CA ALA A 975 22.76 15.27 2.07
C ALA A 975 23.03 14.41 3.30
N GLY A 976 22.14 13.46 3.61
CA GLY A 976 22.35 12.51 4.70
C GLY A 976 23.58 11.62 4.49
N PHE A 977 23.85 11.18 3.26
CA PHE A 977 25.07 10.43 2.95
C PHE A 977 26.33 11.30 3.06
N GLY A 978 26.28 12.54 2.59
CA GLY A 978 27.37 13.51 2.76
C GLY A 978 27.70 13.78 4.22
N GLU A 979 26.69 13.96 5.06
CA GLU A 979 26.88 14.16 6.50
C GLU A 979 27.43 12.92 7.19
N ALA A 980 26.96 11.72 6.82
CA ALA A 980 27.52 10.47 7.32
C ALA A 980 29.01 10.32 6.93
N ALA A 981 29.36 10.70 5.70
CA ALA A 981 30.75 10.69 5.21
C ALA A 981 31.64 11.71 5.93
N ARG A 982 31.10 12.89 6.27
CA ARG A 982 31.81 13.90 7.07
C ARG A 982 32.11 13.39 8.47
N LEU A 983 31.07 12.90 9.16
CA LEU A 983 31.17 12.39 10.53
C LEU A 983 32.12 11.19 10.62
N ILE A 984 32.01 10.25 9.70
CA ILE A 984 32.85 9.05 9.76
C ILE A 984 34.32 9.39 9.50
N LYS A 985 34.64 10.43 8.71
CA LYS A 985 36.02 10.89 8.51
C LYS A 985 36.59 11.55 9.76
N GLU A 986 35.78 12.34 10.47
CA GLU A 986 36.18 13.03 11.70
C GLU A 986 36.35 12.07 12.89
N GLU A 987 35.51 11.04 12.97
CA GLU A 987 35.44 10.10 14.10
C GLU A 987 36.12 8.75 13.82
N MET A 988 36.77 8.59 12.65
CA MET A 988 37.34 7.33 12.20
C MET A 988 38.27 6.70 13.24
N ASP A 989 39.21 7.49 13.78
CA ASP A 989 40.21 7.01 14.74
C ASP A 989 39.56 6.55 16.05
N TYR A 990 38.55 7.29 16.51
CA TYR A 990 37.79 6.93 17.72
C TYR A 990 36.99 5.65 17.50
N ASP A 991 36.22 5.58 16.40
CA ASP A 991 35.41 4.42 16.06
C ASP A 991 36.28 3.17 15.89
N GLN A 992 37.44 3.29 15.23
CA GLN A 992 38.39 2.19 15.07
C GLN A 992 38.92 1.69 16.42
N ALA A 993 39.40 2.59 17.29
CA ALA A 993 39.91 2.21 18.60
C ALA A 993 38.81 1.56 19.47
N TRP A 994 37.60 2.09 19.41
CA TRP A 994 36.44 1.56 20.14
C TRP A 994 36.05 0.16 19.64
N ILE A 995 35.89 0.00 18.32
CA ILE A 995 35.52 -1.27 17.70
C ILE A 995 36.61 -2.31 17.91
N HIS A 996 37.89 -1.93 17.82
CA HIS A 996 39.02 -2.84 18.09
C HIS A 996 38.96 -3.38 19.53
N LYS A 997 38.76 -2.50 20.52
CA LYS A 997 38.61 -2.91 21.93
C LYS A 997 37.48 -3.92 22.11
N LEU A 998 36.30 -3.64 21.53
CA LEU A 998 35.13 -4.53 21.64
C LEU A 998 35.32 -5.84 20.87
N SER A 999 35.93 -5.79 19.70
CA SER A 999 36.21 -6.95 18.84
C SER A 999 37.17 -7.91 19.51
N LYS A 1000 38.26 -7.38 20.10
CA LYS A 1000 39.19 -8.19 20.88
C LYS A 1000 38.49 -8.90 22.03
N LYS A 1001 37.70 -8.17 22.82
CA LYS A 1001 36.94 -8.73 23.94
C LYS A 1001 35.98 -9.84 23.49
N LEU A 1002 35.26 -9.60 22.38
CA LEU A 1002 34.33 -10.58 21.81
C LEU A 1002 35.07 -11.81 21.28
N LYS A 1003 36.14 -11.64 20.49
CA LYS A 1003 36.95 -12.73 19.93
C LYS A 1003 37.55 -13.60 21.04
N ASP A 1004 38.20 -12.98 22.03
CA ASP A 1004 38.82 -13.69 23.15
C ASP A 1004 37.76 -14.49 23.95
N GLY A 1005 36.59 -13.90 24.18
CA GLY A 1005 35.47 -14.57 24.85
C GLY A 1005 34.90 -15.75 24.06
N LEU A 1006 34.63 -15.57 22.77
CA LEU A 1006 34.04 -16.62 21.94
C LEU A 1006 35.01 -17.77 21.66
N LEU A 1007 36.28 -17.47 21.41
CA LEU A 1007 37.30 -18.49 21.12
C LEU A 1007 37.76 -19.26 22.37
N SER A 1008 37.36 -18.81 23.56
CA SER A 1008 37.55 -19.59 24.80
C SER A 1008 36.61 -20.81 24.87
N ILE A 1009 35.54 -20.84 24.08
CA ILE A 1009 34.60 -21.96 24.00
C ILE A 1009 35.28 -23.10 23.22
N PRO A 1010 35.30 -24.35 23.73
CA PRO A 1010 35.92 -25.48 23.03
C PRO A 1010 35.35 -25.68 21.62
N GLU A 1011 36.15 -26.20 20.69
CA GLU A 1011 35.68 -26.58 19.36
C GLU A 1011 34.98 -25.42 18.62
N THR A 1012 35.61 -24.23 18.69
CA THR A 1012 35.22 -23.04 17.94
C THR A 1012 36.33 -22.61 17.00
N GLN A 1013 35.94 -22.10 15.83
CA GLN A 1013 36.88 -21.68 14.79
C GLN A 1013 36.57 -20.26 14.35
N TYR A 1014 37.61 -19.43 14.26
CA TYR A 1014 37.48 -18.10 13.67
C TYR A 1014 37.58 -18.16 12.15
N ASN A 1015 36.61 -17.55 11.46
CA ASN A 1015 36.60 -17.45 10.01
C ASN A 1015 37.11 -16.07 9.59
N GLY A 1016 38.39 -15.96 9.25
CA GLY A 1016 39.02 -14.70 8.83
C GLY A 1016 40.54 -14.80 8.80
N CYS A 1017 41.22 -13.66 8.62
CA CYS A 1017 42.68 -13.62 8.55
C CYS A 1017 43.30 -13.50 9.95
N LEU A 1018 43.98 -14.55 10.40
CA LEU A 1018 44.75 -14.56 11.65
C LEU A 1018 46.24 -14.33 11.40
N SER A 1019 46.78 -14.79 10.27
CA SER A 1019 48.20 -14.64 9.94
C SER A 1019 48.65 -13.17 9.84
N ASN A 1020 47.76 -12.29 9.37
CA ASN A 1020 48.01 -10.85 9.28
C ASN A 1020 46.80 -10.05 9.79
N PRO A 1021 46.80 -9.61 11.06
CA PRO A 1021 45.73 -8.82 11.65
C PRO A 1021 45.43 -7.51 10.90
N GLU A 1022 46.39 -6.93 10.17
CA GLU A 1022 46.16 -5.72 9.36
C GLU A 1022 45.20 -5.96 8.19
N ASN A 1023 45.06 -7.22 7.76
CA ASN A 1023 44.14 -7.64 6.71
C ASN A 1023 42.77 -8.07 7.25
N GLN A 1024 42.38 -7.65 8.46
CA GLN A 1024 41.10 -7.97 9.06
C GLN A 1024 40.39 -6.72 9.56
N TYR A 1025 39.12 -6.54 9.19
CA TYR A 1025 38.28 -5.51 9.78
C TYR A 1025 37.68 -5.99 11.10
N ASP A 1026 38.01 -5.29 12.19
CA ASP A 1026 37.60 -5.69 13.54
C ASP A 1026 36.11 -5.61 13.80
N GLY A 1027 35.37 -4.76 13.09
CA GLY A 1027 33.93 -4.65 13.28
C GLY A 1027 33.14 -5.85 12.76
N CYS A 1028 33.78 -6.80 12.08
CA CYS A 1028 33.17 -8.02 11.57
C CYS A 1028 33.90 -9.24 12.16
N VAL A 1029 33.23 -9.97 13.05
CA VAL A 1029 33.74 -11.18 13.68
C VAL A 1029 32.88 -12.35 13.22
N ASN A 1030 33.48 -13.39 12.65
CA ASN A 1030 32.77 -14.57 12.19
C ASN A 1030 33.36 -15.82 12.86
N VAL A 1031 32.52 -16.60 13.53
CA VAL A 1031 32.95 -17.76 14.33
C VAL A 1031 32.03 -18.96 14.04
N SER A 1032 32.62 -20.12 13.77
CA SER A 1032 31.96 -21.42 13.68
C SER A 1032 31.92 -22.10 15.04
N PHE A 1033 30.76 -22.65 15.39
CA PHE A 1033 30.57 -23.43 16.63
C PHE A 1033 30.33 -24.90 16.28
N ALA A 1034 31.38 -25.72 16.29
CA ALA A 1034 31.25 -27.12 15.90
C ALA A 1034 30.25 -27.87 16.82
N TYR A 1035 29.62 -28.89 16.23
CA TYR A 1035 28.65 -29.79 16.88
C TYR A 1035 27.34 -29.14 17.33
N VAL A 1036 27.06 -27.92 16.84
CA VAL A 1036 25.81 -27.20 17.08
C VAL A 1036 25.15 -26.87 15.74
N GLU A 1037 23.85 -27.10 15.63
CA GLU A 1037 23.09 -26.66 14.47
C GLU A 1037 22.85 -25.13 14.54
N GLY A 1038 23.26 -24.38 13.51
CA GLY A 1038 23.22 -22.92 13.56
C GLY A 1038 21.81 -22.31 13.62
N GLU A 1039 20.80 -22.96 13.05
CA GLU A 1039 19.40 -22.51 13.18
C GLU A 1039 18.92 -22.60 14.63
N SER A 1040 19.21 -23.72 15.29
CA SER A 1040 18.93 -23.93 16.72
C SER A 1040 19.67 -22.90 17.59
N LEU A 1041 20.92 -22.55 17.24
CA LEU A 1041 21.68 -21.52 17.94
C LEU A 1041 21.08 -20.12 17.75
N LEU A 1042 20.71 -19.72 16.52
CA LEU A 1042 20.02 -18.45 16.27
C LEU A 1042 18.66 -18.38 16.98
N MET A 1043 17.92 -19.49 17.01
CA MET A 1043 16.66 -19.59 17.76
C MET A 1043 16.87 -19.52 19.27
N ALA A 1044 18.02 -19.91 19.79
CA ALA A 1044 18.36 -19.79 21.21
C ALA A 1044 18.78 -18.36 21.61
N LEU A 1045 19.21 -17.55 20.64
CA LEU A 1045 19.73 -16.18 20.82
C LEU A 1045 18.72 -15.08 20.42
N LYS A 1046 17.42 -15.25 20.70
CA LYS A 1046 16.35 -14.31 20.26
C LYS A 1046 16.48 -12.88 20.80
N ASP A 1047 17.24 -12.73 21.88
CA ASP A 1047 17.60 -11.51 22.55
C ASP A 1047 18.80 -10.77 21.91
N ILE A 1048 19.43 -11.36 20.90
CA ILE A 1048 20.56 -10.79 20.15
C ILE A 1048 20.27 -10.89 18.64
N ALA A 1049 20.28 -9.76 17.95
CA ALA A 1049 20.14 -9.73 16.49
C ALA A 1049 21.49 -10.04 15.84
N LEU A 1050 21.58 -11.21 15.20
CA LEU A 1050 22.77 -11.78 14.56
C LEU A 1050 22.45 -12.31 13.16
N SER A 1051 23.45 -12.77 12.44
CA SER A 1051 23.29 -13.40 11.12
C SER A 1051 24.22 -14.60 10.95
N SER A 1052 23.73 -15.70 10.36
CA SER A 1052 24.54 -16.87 9.96
C SER A 1052 25.14 -16.74 8.55
N GLY A 1053 24.94 -15.62 7.85
CA GLY A 1053 25.45 -15.37 6.50
C GLY A 1053 25.22 -13.93 6.03
N SER A 1054 25.20 -13.68 4.72
CA SER A 1054 24.72 -12.38 4.21
C SER A 1054 23.21 -12.22 4.46
N ALA A 1055 22.75 -11.00 4.81
CA ALA A 1055 21.30 -10.74 4.95
C ALA A 1055 20.53 -11.05 3.65
N CYS A 1056 21.21 -10.98 2.50
CA CYS A 1056 20.66 -11.27 1.17
C CYS A 1056 20.42 -12.77 0.89
N THR A 1057 20.95 -13.68 1.72
CA THR A 1057 20.72 -15.14 1.64
C THR A 1057 19.78 -15.69 2.71
N SER A 1058 19.29 -14.85 3.63
CA SER A 1058 18.45 -15.25 4.77
C SER A 1058 17.12 -15.94 4.43
N ALA A 1059 16.73 -16.01 3.15
CA ALA A 1059 15.53 -16.71 2.67
C ALA A 1059 15.82 -18.09 2.04
N SER A 1060 17.09 -18.44 1.78
CA SER A 1060 17.52 -19.72 1.23
C SER A 1060 18.24 -20.53 2.30
N LEU A 1061 17.87 -21.81 2.44
CA LEU A 1061 18.48 -22.75 3.40
C LEU A 1061 19.92 -23.18 3.02
N GLU A 1062 20.50 -22.58 1.97
CA GLU A 1062 21.83 -22.94 1.48
C GLU A 1062 22.94 -22.36 2.39
N PRO A 1063 23.98 -23.14 2.69
CA PRO A 1063 25.14 -22.69 3.48
C PRO A 1063 25.88 -21.52 2.81
N SER A 1064 26.68 -20.79 3.58
CA SER A 1064 27.43 -19.63 3.06
C SER A 1064 28.43 -20.06 1.98
N TYR A 1065 28.20 -19.56 0.75
CA TYR A 1065 29.14 -19.77 -0.37
C TYR A 1065 30.52 -19.15 -0.10
N VAL A 1066 30.62 -18.16 0.80
CA VAL A 1066 31.90 -17.58 1.23
C VAL A 1066 32.67 -18.59 2.08
N LEU A 1067 32.00 -19.23 3.05
CA LEU A 1067 32.64 -20.23 3.90
C LEU A 1067 33.03 -21.49 3.12
N HIS A 1068 32.23 -21.91 2.14
CA HIS A 1068 32.64 -22.96 1.20
C HIS A 1068 33.88 -22.60 0.39
N ALA A 1069 34.00 -21.34 -0.04
CA ALA A 1069 35.20 -20.88 -0.76
C ALA A 1069 36.47 -20.90 0.13
N LEU A 1070 36.32 -20.83 1.46
CA LEU A 1070 37.42 -21.05 2.42
C LEU A 1070 37.76 -22.53 2.62
N GLY A 1071 36.92 -23.44 2.13
CA GLY A 1071 37.04 -24.88 2.34
C GLY A 1071 36.36 -25.41 3.60
N ALA A 1072 35.42 -24.65 4.20
CA ALA A 1072 34.58 -25.15 5.29
C ALA A 1072 33.60 -26.20 4.77
N ASP A 1073 33.38 -27.26 5.56
CA ASP A 1073 32.34 -28.25 5.28
C ASP A 1073 30.93 -27.67 5.54
N ASP A 1074 29.89 -28.35 5.06
CA ASP A 1074 28.50 -27.89 5.17
C ASP A 1074 28.10 -27.70 6.65
N ALA A 1075 28.55 -28.58 7.54
CA ALA A 1075 28.20 -28.54 8.97
C ALA A 1075 28.79 -27.31 9.69
N LEU A 1076 30.06 -27.00 9.44
CA LEU A 1076 30.75 -25.81 9.96
C LEU A 1076 30.19 -24.53 9.33
N ALA A 1077 29.89 -24.55 8.03
CA ALA A 1077 29.27 -23.42 7.34
C ALA A 1077 27.87 -23.10 7.92
N HIS A 1078 27.07 -24.12 8.25
CA HIS A 1078 25.76 -23.94 8.88
C HIS A 1078 25.84 -23.47 10.34
N SER A 1079 26.91 -23.81 11.05
CA SER A 1079 27.12 -23.46 12.47
C SER A 1079 27.90 -22.16 12.68
N SER A 1080 28.11 -21.39 11.61
CA SER A 1080 28.82 -20.12 11.64
C SER A 1080 27.90 -18.94 11.94
N ILE A 1081 28.38 -18.01 12.77
CA ILE A 1081 27.68 -16.77 13.11
C ILE A 1081 28.58 -15.57 12.87
N ARG A 1082 28.03 -14.55 12.21
CA ARG A 1082 28.62 -13.22 12.08
C ARG A 1082 28.10 -12.29 13.16
N PHE A 1083 29.04 -11.68 13.86
CA PHE A 1083 28.85 -10.60 14.83
C PHE A 1083 29.35 -9.28 14.25
N GLY A 1084 28.46 -8.31 14.23
CA GLY A 1084 28.70 -6.97 13.69
C GLY A 1084 28.77 -5.91 14.76
N LEU A 1085 29.96 -5.36 14.99
CA LEU A 1085 30.22 -4.30 15.96
C LEU A 1085 30.25 -2.93 15.27
N GLY A 1086 29.64 -1.93 15.91
CA GLY A 1086 29.61 -0.57 15.41
C GLY A 1086 29.75 0.48 16.52
N ARG A 1087 29.54 1.74 16.14
CA ARG A 1087 29.70 2.94 16.96
C ARG A 1087 28.87 2.92 18.24
N PHE A 1088 27.65 2.38 18.15
CA PHE A 1088 26.70 2.35 19.26
C PHE A 1088 26.76 1.06 20.08
N THR A 1089 27.59 0.09 19.68
CA THR A 1089 27.79 -1.12 20.48
C THR A 1089 28.54 -0.77 21.76
N THR A 1090 28.10 -1.34 22.87
CA THR A 1090 28.66 -1.09 24.20
C THR A 1090 29.41 -2.31 24.75
N GLU A 1091 30.31 -2.06 25.70
CA GLU A 1091 31.04 -3.13 26.38
C GLU A 1091 30.11 -4.07 27.15
N ALA A 1092 29.05 -3.54 27.77
CA ALA A 1092 28.05 -4.32 28.49
C ALA A 1092 27.24 -5.25 27.57
N GLU A 1093 26.91 -4.80 26.36
CA GLU A 1093 26.28 -5.65 25.35
C GLU A 1093 27.19 -6.80 24.93
N VAL A 1094 28.49 -6.53 24.73
CA VAL A 1094 29.48 -7.57 24.39
C VAL A 1094 29.62 -8.59 25.53
N ASP A 1095 29.69 -8.14 26.78
CA ASP A 1095 29.73 -9.05 27.95
C ASP A 1095 28.50 -9.95 28.02
N TYR A 1096 27.32 -9.38 27.79
CA TYR A 1096 26.09 -10.16 27.75
C TYR A 1096 26.12 -11.22 26.65
N VAL A 1097 26.55 -10.84 25.45
CA VAL A 1097 26.59 -11.71 24.27
C VAL A 1097 27.54 -12.88 24.47
N ILE A 1098 28.74 -12.66 25.01
CA ILE A 1098 29.70 -13.73 25.31
C ILE A 1098 29.08 -14.76 26.26
N ASN A 1099 28.51 -14.30 27.38
CA ASN A 1099 27.89 -15.17 28.38
C ASN A 1099 26.67 -15.93 27.82
N ALA A 1100 25.84 -15.25 27.03
CA ALA A 1100 24.68 -15.86 26.40
C ALA A 1100 25.11 -16.96 25.41
N ILE A 1101 26.07 -16.70 24.53
CA ILE A 1101 26.54 -17.68 23.55
C ILE A 1101 27.17 -18.88 24.24
N GLN A 1102 28.05 -18.66 25.23
CA GLN A 1102 28.65 -19.75 25.99
C GLN A 1102 27.57 -20.66 26.60
N SER A 1103 26.60 -20.08 27.31
CA SER A 1103 25.51 -20.84 27.93
C SER A 1103 24.65 -21.60 26.90
N ARG A 1104 24.34 -20.98 25.76
CA ARG A 1104 23.49 -21.61 24.73
C ARG A 1104 24.22 -22.69 23.94
N VAL A 1105 25.49 -22.49 23.61
CA VAL A 1105 26.32 -23.49 22.93
C VAL A 1105 26.50 -24.71 23.82
N GLU A 1106 26.82 -24.53 25.11
CA GLU A 1106 26.92 -25.64 26.07
C GLU A 1106 25.60 -26.40 26.19
N PHE A 1107 24.46 -25.69 26.24
CA PHE A 1107 23.14 -26.31 26.29
C PHE A 1107 22.82 -27.13 25.03
N LEU A 1108 23.08 -26.59 23.84
CA LEU A 1108 22.82 -27.28 22.58
C LEU A 1108 23.74 -28.49 22.40
N ARG A 1109 25.02 -28.38 22.78
CA ARG A 1109 25.96 -29.50 22.74
C ARG A 1109 25.55 -30.66 23.64
N LYS A 1110 24.98 -30.41 24.82
CA LYS A 1110 24.42 -31.46 25.69
C LYS A 1110 23.29 -32.27 25.06
N MET A 1111 22.62 -31.72 24.04
CA MET A 1111 21.55 -32.40 23.30
C MET A 1111 22.02 -32.93 21.94
N SER A 1112 23.27 -32.67 21.56
CA SER A 1112 23.82 -33.02 20.25
C SER A 1112 24.46 -34.41 20.30
N PRO A 1113 23.95 -35.40 19.55
CA PRO A 1113 24.57 -36.72 19.50
C PRO A 1113 25.98 -36.68 18.90
N LEU A 1114 26.26 -35.73 18.00
CA LEU A 1114 27.62 -35.53 17.45
C LEU A 1114 28.61 -35.13 18.53
N TRP A 1115 28.18 -34.33 19.51
CA TRP A 1115 29.03 -33.92 20.63
C TRP A 1115 29.33 -35.08 21.58
N GLU A 1116 28.33 -35.91 21.87
CA GLU A 1116 28.48 -37.11 22.70
C GLU A 1116 29.51 -38.09 22.10
N MET A 1117 29.40 -38.36 20.79
CA MET A 1117 30.33 -39.23 20.08
C MET A 1117 31.79 -38.73 20.11
N VAL A 1118 31.99 -37.42 19.98
CA VAL A 1118 33.33 -36.81 20.07
C VAL A 1118 33.88 -36.86 21.50
N GLN A 1119 33.04 -36.67 22.52
CA GLN A 1119 33.44 -36.84 23.92
C GLN A 1119 33.83 -38.29 24.23
N ASP A 1120 33.18 -39.27 23.59
CA ASP A 1120 33.51 -40.70 23.68
C ASP A 1120 34.75 -41.10 22.86
N GLY A 1121 35.36 -40.16 22.14
CA GLY A 1121 36.58 -40.37 21.34
C GLY A 1121 36.35 -41.01 19.97
N ILE A 1122 35.11 -40.96 19.44
CA ILE A 1122 34.76 -41.50 18.12
C ILE A 1122 35.09 -40.45 17.04
N ASP A 1123 35.88 -40.83 16.04
CA ASP A 1123 36.16 -39.98 14.87
C ASP A 1123 34.94 -39.96 13.93
N LEU A 1124 34.31 -38.79 13.79
CA LEU A 1124 33.11 -38.62 12.96
C LEU A 1124 33.36 -38.90 11.47
N ASN A 1125 34.60 -38.83 10.99
CA ASN A 1125 34.96 -39.16 9.61
C ASN A 1125 34.95 -40.67 9.33
N THR A 1126 34.89 -41.49 10.39
CA THR A 1126 34.85 -42.96 10.28
C THR A 1126 33.44 -43.53 10.28
N ILE A 1127 32.43 -42.69 10.47
CA ILE A 1127 31.01 -43.08 10.49
C ILE A 1127 30.46 -43.06 9.07
N GLU A 1128 29.93 -44.20 8.61
CA GLU A 1128 29.14 -44.25 7.38
C GLU A 1128 27.74 -43.67 7.61
N TRP A 1129 27.57 -42.40 7.26
CA TRP A 1129 26.28 -41.73 7.30
C TRP A 1129 25.34 -42.30 6.24
N SER A 1130 24.11 -42.65 6.62
CA SER A 1130 23.12 -43.17 5.68
C SER A 1130 22.61 -42.06 4.75
N GLY A 1131 23.24 -41.92 3.57
CA GLY A 1131 22.73 -41.13 2.45
C GLY A 1131 23.71 -40.08 1.90
N HIS A 1132 24.58 -40.51 0.99
CA HIS A 1132 25.09 -39.70 -0.12
C HIS A 1132 24.80 -40.41 -1.44
#